data_AF-A0A897N722-F1
#
_entry.id   AF-A0A897N722-F1
#
_cell.length_a   1.000
_cell.length_b   1.000
_cell.length_c   1.000
_cell.angle_alpha   90.00
_cell.angle_beta   90.00
_cell.angle_gamma   90.00
#
_symmetry.space_group_name_H-M   'P 1'
#
loop_
_entity.id
_entity.type
_entity.pdbx_description
1 polymer ?
#
loop_
_entity_poly.entity_id
_entity_poly.type
_entity_poly.pdbx_seq_one_letter_code
_entity_poly.pdbx_strand_id
1 'polypeptide(L)'
;MLVTERTTATQLRTALDATAVVETDATAALNRLDGGGFDCVVCDYDLEGASGIELLAAARQRDPTLSFVVRAGDREAHVRTVLAEDESTTILGADGVDAVEAVQQVCQPRGVTATRSAQSATRWQALERVNEATRQFLGAATAGEIATIAVEAARDAFETDLVSIWYVTDDRDALRLETATRPLRDLLSTAGEPPFVHERGDRVWEAFEDAGPHVLANLEPEDLAAAVPVQTALVAALGSHGIVSIARRDDHAFGDAERDLARILARSARAALDRLDRKRELTQNRDLLERAQRLADVGAWEYDGSGTIHLTAQTRRLSDLPLEGPVSFDDGLAVYHPEDRDRIETAVDRALEFGIGFDYRVRIVRDDGVRRVRVVGEPVFESGTVDTVRGALLDVTSAYRQRRQLERNERALRRLHELVADTRLSFDERIEAMLEVGVERAGLAAGYLTSVDDETVEISHLVGDAPGLHEGACLPLAETFCRKVTDREAVISIYDAPAQGFAEDPAYRRFELDSYVGAPFFLGDELRGTLCFVDPEPRDRPFPEIQRTFIRLLVQQVAALFERRRRREQLQALHKATQSLFAAETTDEIPSLTIQSVEAVADSFPVAFYRWDEDSGTLVLADDTAPSTAGAQRPEQIQPGDDPVWTTFVRNDPTLEPLQIERETADSGFVVPIQDFGVLVADQAAESPETVFGHAFLQTLARSVAAALETVRQNEQLQSYTERLERRNDQLERLRRINAIVRDTQRTLVEADSRSAIETAVCENLTAIEHWELAWIGAPDHPGRSFTVRASSGPEAKSLAAASDFDGQGSIAHAAFDQQRIVERSRLLAADGPEPWRRTAIEQGHQSAISIPISYESRAYGVLEIYADRPGAFSDSERSVLAELGTTIAYAIAAVEQRQALRADSHVVLECSMPTDGEWLLELAATLETDLCVTHVVPRTDGGYLAYARTDEPDRVATVLGTLPVVDRANEFGANTAERVEFGFRSSQLLDVLATYDARLDQFVVDGQANALRVRLPRPDQVRAFVEHLRQHYPESTVRAQRAVEEPVVSSLPGVFESLTDRQREVVSVAHQRGFFAWPRESSGEAVAEALGIAPATFHEHVRAVEQRVFEALFGPRE
;
A
#
# COMPACT_ATOMS: atom_id res chain seq x y z
N MET A 1 36.95 56.70 -86.52
CA MET A 1 35.62 56.91 -85.89
C MET A 1 35.44 58.35 -85.43
N LEU A 2 34.24 58.92 -85.60
CA LEU A 2 33.86 60.21 -85.01
C LEU A 2 32.96 59.94 -83.80
N VAL A 3 33.28 60.52 -82.64
CA VAL A 3 32.57 60.24 -81.39
C VAL A 3 32.19 61.55 -80.71
N THR A 4 30.98 61.66 -80.17
CA THR A 4 30.54 62.93 -79.55
C THR A 4 30.81 63.04 -78.05
N GLU A 5 31.21 61.96 -77.42
CA GLU A 5 31.53 61.91 -75.99
C GLU A 5 32.98 61.47 -75.75
N ARG A 6 33.68 62.19 -74.87
CA ARG A 6 35.12 61.99 -74.61
C ARG A 6 35.41 60.63 -73.95
N THR A 7 34.57 60.23 -73.02
CA THR A 7 34.64 58.97 -72.26
C THR A 7 34.52 57.75 -73.19
N THR A 8 33.50 57.77 -74.05
CA THR A 8 33.25 56.74 -75.07
C THR A 8 34.39 56.64 -76.10
N ALA A 9 34.99 57.77 -76.48
CA ALA A 9 36.15 57.76 -77.37
C ALA A 9 37.40 57.13 -76.75
N THR A 10 37.61 57.28 -75.44
CA THR A 10 38.70 56.60 -74.72
C THR A 10 38.47 55.09 -74.69
N GLN A 11 37.25 54.64 -74.39
CA GLN A 11 36.89 53.22 -74.38
C GLN A 11 37.08 52.57 -75.76
N LEU A 12 36.60 53.21 -76.83
CA LEU A 12 36.73 52.70 -78.19
C LEU A 12 38.18 52.63 -78.68
N ARG A 13 39.02 53.63 -78.31
CA ARG A 13 40.46 53.61 -78.63
C ARG A 13 41.17 52.45 -77.93
N THR A 14 40.85 52.22 -76.65
CA THR A 14 41.49 51.16 -75.86
C THR A 14 41.05 49.77 -76.30
N ALA A 15 39.77 49.58 -76.64
CA ALA A 15 39.22 48.26 -76.91
C ALA A 15 39.35 47.80 -78.37
N LEU A 16 39.39 48.72 -79.34
CA LEU A 16 39.37 48.40 -80.78
C LEU A 16 40.63 48.83 -81.54
N ASP A 17 41.64 49.35 -80.84
CA ASP A 17 42.87 49.91 -81.42
C ASP A 17 42.60 50.90 -82.57
N ALA A 18 41.54 51.70 -82.41
CA ALA A 18 40.98 52.52 -83.48
C ALA A 18 41.19 54.02 -83.24
N THR A 19 41.37 54.81 -84.30
CA THR A 19 41.44 56.27 -84.23
C THR A 19 40.04 56.87 -84.04
N ALA A 20 39.72 57.26 -82.81
CA ALA A 20 38.50 58.04 -82.50
C ALA A 20 38.81 59.54 -82.46
N VAL A 21 37.97 60.38 -83.07
CA VAL A 21 38.06 61.85 -83.01
C VAL A 21 36.84 62.37 -82.25
N VAL A 22 37.05 63.27 -81.27
CA VAL A 22 35.97 63.76 -80.40
C VAL A 22 35.47 65.13 -80.83
N GLU A 23 34.16 65.29 -81.02
CA GLU A 23 33.48 66.57 -81.18
C GLU A 23 32.19 66.62 -80.35
N THR A 24 32.10 67.58 -79.42
CA THR A 24 30.97 67.66 -78.48
C THR A 24 29.77 68.45 -79.01
N ASP A 25 29.90 69.08 -80.18
CA ASP A 25 28.86 69.87 -80.85
C ASP A 25 28.49 69.23 -82.20
N ALA A 26 27.19 69.18 -82.49
CA ALA A 26 26.66 68.57 -83.72
C ALA A 26 27.11 69.32 -84.98
N THR A 27 27.25 70.66 -84.91
CA THR A 27 27.69 71.46 -86.06
C THR A 27 29.17 71.22 -86.37
N ALA A 28 30.01 71.16 -85.32
CA ALA A 28 31.42 70.80 -85.44
C ALA A 28 31.61 69.35 -85.96
N ALA A 29 30.81 68.40 -85.48
CA ALA A 29 30.81 67.02 -85.96
C ALA A 29 30.50 66.92 -87.46
N LEU A 30 29.47 67.63 -87.95
CA LEU A 30 29.13 67.67 -89.37
C LEU A 30 30.22 68.31 -90.22
N ASN A 31 30.82 69.41 -89.77
CA ASN A 31 31.92 70.05 -90.48
C ASN A 31 33.16 69.15 -90.57
N ARG A 32 33.44 68.33 -89.55
CA ARG A 32 34.52 67.32 -89.62
C ARG A 32 34.20 66.17 -90.57
N LEU A 33 32.93 65.75 -90.69
CA LEU A 33 32.53 64.72 -91.65
C LEU A 33 32.77 65.15 -93.09
N ASP A 34 32.57 66.43 -93.42
CA ASP A 34 32.83 66.99 -94.75
C ASP A 34 34.34 66.97 -95.13
N GLY A 35 35.24 66.82 -94.16
CA GLY A 35 36.69 66.71 -94.37
C GLY A 35 37.21 65.32 -94.75
N GLY A 36 36.37 64.27 -94.66
CA GLY A 36 36.61 62.90 -95.11
C GLY A 36 37.45 62.00 -94.16
N GLY A 37 37.02 60.73 -94.03
CA GLY A 37 37.81 59.64 -93.44
C GLY A 37 37.27 59.02 -92.14
N PHE A 38 35.96 58.76 -92.04
CA PHE A 38 35.38 58.08 -90.88
C PHE A 38 34.58 56.84 -91.31
N ASP A 39 34.86 55.69 -90.70
CA ASP A 39 34.15 54.43 -90.97
C ASP A 39 32.87 54.26 -90.15
N CYS A 40 32.75 55.00 -89.04
CA CYS A 40 31.61 54.94 -88.13
C CYS A 40 31.51 56.21 -87.29
N VAL A 41 30.27 56.65 -87.02
CA VAL A 41 29.92 57.75 -86.11
C VAL A 41 29.18 57.20 -84.90
N VAL A 42 29.64 57.56 -83.70
CA VAL A 42 29.01 57.19 -82.43
C VAL A 42 28.58 58.46 -81.71
N CYS A 43 27.29 58.66 -81.51
CA CYS A 43 26.79 59.86 -80.86
C CYS A 43 25.78 59.59 -79.75
N ASP A 44 25.70 60.53 -78.81
CA ASP A 44 24.62 60.60 -77.83
C ASP A 44 23.37 61.24 -78.42
N TYR A 45 22.20 60.93 -77.84
CA TYR A 45 20.94 61.57 -78.24
C TYR A 45 20.92 63.07 -77.91
N ASP A 46 21.37 63.47 -76.73
CA ASP A 46 21.40 64.87 -76.29
C ASP A 46 22.79 65.47 -76.57
N LEU A 47 22.90 66.29 -77.63
CA LEU A 47 24.11 67.04 -77.97
C LEU A 47 23.89 68.54 -77.77
N GLU A 48 24.96 69.30 -77.54
CA GLU A 48 24.86 70.76 -77.55
C GLU A 48 24.54 71.23 -78.98
N GLY A 49 23.40 71.91 -79.16
CA GLY A 49 23.01 72.56 -80.42
C GLY A 49 22.06 71.80 -81.33
N ALA A 50 21.96 70.47 -81.25
CA ALA A 50 21.00 69.63 -82.00
C ALA A 50 20.86 68.25 -81.35
N SER A 51 19.86 67.45 -81.73
CA SER A 51 19.75 66.05 -81.27
C SER A 51 20.61 65.09 -82.10
N GLY A 52 21.00 63.96 -81.50
CA GLY A 52 21.77 62.90 -82.19
C GLY A 52 21.05 62.31 -83.41
N ILE A 53 19.72 62.34 -83.45
CA ILE A 53 18.93 61.93 -84.62
C ILE A 53 19.03 62.98 -85.74
N GLU A 54 19.03 64.28 -85.42
CA GLU A 54 19.23 65.33 -86.42
C GLU A 54 20.64 65.27 -87.02
N LEU A 55 21.65 64.94 -86.21
CA LEU A 55 23.01 64.67 -86.67
C LEU A 55 23.07 63.45 -87.60
N LEU A 56 22.39 62.34 -87.26
CA LEU A 56 22.25 61.15 -88.10
C LEU A 56 21.59 61.47 -89.45
N ALA A 57 20.46 62.17 -89.43
CA ALA A 57 19.74 62.54 -90.66
C ALA A 57 20.60 63.44 -91.57
N ALA A 58 21.34 64.39 -90.99
CA ALA A 58 22.24 65.28 -91.73
C ALA A 58 23.52 64.57 -92.23
N ALA A 59 24.01 63.55 -91.52
CA ALA A 59 25.16 62.74 -91.94
C ALA A 59 24.77 61.74 -93.04
N ARG A 60 23.61 61.08 -92.94
CA ARG A 60 23.08 60.14 -93.94
C ARG A 60 22.72 60.78 -95.27
N GLN A 61 22.27 62.04 -95.26
CA GLN A 61 22.10 62.79 -96.51
C GLN A 61 23.40 62.97 -97.29
N ARG A 62 24.56 62.96 -96.62
CA ARG A 62 25.88 63.14 -97.24
C ARG A 62 26.52 61.80 -97.59
N ASP A 63 26.50 60.84 -96.68
CA ASP A 63 26.97 59.48 -96.89
C ASP A 63 25.91 58.46 -96.44
N PRO A 64 25.13 57.90 -97.39
CA PRO A 64 24.10 56.91 -97.08
C PRO A 64 24.65 55.58 -96.57
N THR A 65 25.94 55.31 -96.73
CA THR A 65 26.58 54.04 -96.35
C THR A 65 27.34 54.10 -95.04
N LEU A 66 27.47 55.29 -94.45
CA LEU A 66 28.19 55.50 -93.21
C LEU A 66 27.49 54.83 -92.04
N SER A 67 28.23 53.95 -91.37
CA SER A 67 27.79 53.24 -90.18
C SER A 67 27.55 54.22 -89.02
N PHE A 68 26.43 54.05 -88.32
CA PHE A 68 26.02 55.01 -87.29
C PHE A 68 25.52 54.30 -86.02
N VAL A 69 25.94 54.79 -84.86
CA VAL A 69 25.55 54.29 -83.54
C VAL A 69 25.01 55.45 -82.69
N VAL A 70 23.77 55.35 -82.22
CA VAL A 70 23.12 56.36 -81.38
C VAL A 70 22.89 55.81 -79.98
N ARG A 71 23.38 56.48 -78.95
CA ARG A 71 23.07 56.16 -77.55
C ARG A 71 21.88 56.98 -77.08
N ALA A 72 20.78 56.28 -76.85
CA ALA A 72 19.45 56.87 -76.62
C ALA A 72 19.10 57.03 -75.13
N GLY A 73 19.75 56.29 -74.23
CA GLY A 73 19.42 56.29 -72.79
C GLY A 73 17.93 56.04 -72.54
N ASP A 74 17.32 56.82 -71.64
CA ASP A 74 15.89 56.72 -71.28
C ASP A 74 14.92 57.06 -72.44
N ARG A 75 15.44 57.56 -73.58
CA ARG A 75 14.65 57.92 -74.77
C ARG A 75 14.66 56.83 -75.84
N GLU A 76 15.17 55.63 -75.54
CA GLU A 76 15.25 54.48 -76.47
C GLU A 76 13.97 54.20 -77.25
N ALA A 77 12.81 54.25 -76.58
CA ALA A 77 11.52 54.02 -77.22
C ALA A 77 11.18 55.09 -78.29
N HIS A 78 11.56 56.34 -78.04
CA HIS A 78 11.38 57.43 -79.01
C HIS A 78 12.34 57.26 -80.20
N VAL A 79 13.61 56.93 -79.95
CA VAL A 79 14.62 56.74 -81.00
C VAL A 79 14.28 55.56 -81.91
N ARG A 80 13.86 54.42 -81.34
CA ARG A 80 13.41 53.26 -82.14
C ARG A 80 12.20 53.57 -83.01
N THR A 81 11.29 54.40 -82.53
CA THR A 81 10.10 54.78 -83.31
C THR A 81 10.49 55.65 -84.51
N VAL A 82 11.42 56.59 -84.31
CA VAL A 82 11.86 57.50 -85.39
C VAL A 82 12.75 56.79 -86.43
N LEU A 83 13.49 55.75 -86.02
CA LEU A 83 14.42 55.01 -86.88
C LEU A 83 13.93 53.61 -87.27
N ALA A 84 12.62 53.34 -87.15
CA ALA A 84 12.04 52.02 -87.36
C ALA A 84 12.32 51.41 -88.76
N GLU A 85 12.59 52.24 -89.76
CA GLU A 85 12.88 51.81 -91.14
C GLU A 85 14.39 51.83 -91.49
N ASP A 86 15.27 52.23 -90.56
CA ASP A 86 16.72 52.29 -90.78
C ASP A 86 17.44 51.11 -90.11
N GLU A 87 17.62 50.02 -90.84
CA GLU A 87 18.38 48.84 -90.39
C GLU A 87 19.89 49.07 -90.29
N SER A 88 20.39 50.19 -90.80
CA SER A 88 21.83 50.47 -90.88
C SER A 88 22.36 51.31 -89.72
N THR A 89 21.49 51.66 -88.77
CA THR A 89 21.82 52.42 -87.56
C THR A 89 21.60 51.56 -86.32
N THR A 90 22.59 51.51 -85.42
CA THR A 90 22.50 50.74 -84.17
C THR A 90 22.11 51.66 -83.01
N ILE A 91 21.11 51.27 -82.21
CA ILE A 91 20.60 52.06 -81.08
C ILE A 91 21.01 51.40 -79.76
N LEU A 92 21.69 52.16 -78.89
CA LEU A 92 22.08 51.73 -77.54
C LEU A 92 21.11 52.30 -76.50
N GLY A 93 20.47 51.40 -75.74
CA GLY A 93 19.51 51.70 -74.67
C GLY A 93 20.13 51.98 -73.30
N ALA A 94 19.31 52.29 -72.29
CA ALA A 94 19.77 52.58 -70.91
C ALA A 94 20.43 51.37 -70.22
N ASP A 95 19.97 50.16 -70.51
CA ASP A 95 20.49 48.89 -69.98
C ASP A 95 21.32 48.10 -71.02
N GLY A 96 21.78 48.75 -72.10
CA GLY A 96 22.39 48.11 -73.26
C GLY A 96 23.92 48.23 -73.35
N VAL A 97 24.56 47.09 -73.64
CA VAL A 97 25.87 46.81 -74.30
C VAL A 97 26.87 47.97 -74.47
N ASP A 98 28.14 47.70 -74.08
CA ASP A 98 29.28 48.62 -74.22
C ASP A 98 29.45 49.07 -75.69
N ALA A 99 29.65 50.37 -75.92
CA ALA A 99 29.70 50.98 -77.25
C ALA A 99 30.73 50.32 -78.20
N VAL A 100 31.73 49.66 -77.61
CA VAL A 100 32.75 48.84 -78.26
C VAL A 100 32.17 47.71 -79.11
N GLU A 101 31.23 46.94 -78.56
CA GLU A 101 30.70 45.75 -79.22
C GLU A 101 29.80 46.13 -80.41
N ALA A 102 29.00 47.20 -80.23
CA ALA A 102 28.17 47.74 -81.30
C ALA A 102 29.01 48.21 -82.50
N VAL A 103 30.14 48.86 -82.27
CA VAL A 103 31.04 49.26 -83.37
C VAL A 103 31.67 48.05 -84.06
N GLN A 104 32.04 46.99 -83.33
CA GLN A 104 32.62 45.77 -83.93
C GLN A 104 31.69 45.07 -84.91
N GLN A 105 30.39 45.02 -84.59
CA GLN A 105 29.41 44.39 -85.47
C GLN A 105 29.22 45.16 -86.78
N VAL A 106 29.24 46.49 -86.71
CA VAL A 106 28.88 47.32 -87.86
C VAL A 106 30.06 47.55 -88.82
N CYS A 107 31.31 47.46 -88.35
CA CYS A 107 32.50 47.76 -89.15
C CYS A 107 33.14 46.57 -89.91
N GLN A 108 32.50 45.38 -90.00
CA GLN A 108 33.10 44.23 -90.71
C GLN A 108 32.98 44.34 -92.26
N PRO A 109 34.06 44.11 -93.04
CA PRO A 109 34.07 44.37 -94.48
C PRO A 109 33.33 43.33 -95.33
N ARG A 110 32.42 43.81 -96.20
CA ARG A 110 31.66 43.05 -97.21
C ARG A 110 32.55 42.69 -98.41
N GLY A 111 33.12 41.48 -98.43
CA GLY A 111 33.92 41.04 -99.59
C GLY A 111 34.33 39.56 -99.61
N VAL A 112 33.40 38.61 -99.73
CA VAL A 112 33.65 37.24 -100.21
C VAL A 112 32.37 36.69 -100.86
N THR A 113 32.20 36.90 -102.16
CA THR A 113 30.99 36.46 -102.90
C THR A 113 31.28 35.48 -104.05
N ALA A 114 32.54 35.28 -104.44
CA ALA A 114 32.88 34.38 -105.55
C ALA A 114 33.14 32.92 -105.14
N THR A 115 33.48 32.65 -103.87
CA THR A 115 33.55 31.27 -103.31
C THR A 115 32.18 30.78 -102.80
N ARG A 116 31.24 31.71 -102.57
CA ARG A 116 29.90 31.41 -102.03
C ARG A 116 28.96 30.72 -103.01
N SER A 117 29.10 30.87 -104.32
CA SER A 117 28.11 30.35 -105.28
C SER A 117 28.12 28.82 -105.38
N ALA A 118 29.30 28.19 -105.28
CA ALA A 118 29.42 26.73 -105.23
C ALA A 118 29.06 26.18 -103.84
N GLN A 119 29.52 26.83 -102.77
CA GLN A 119 29.22 26.42 -101.39
C GLN A 119 27.75 26.64 -100.98
N SER A 120 27.06 27.65 -101.53
CA SER A 120 25.65 27.92 -101.23
C SER A 120 24.72 26.92 -101.89
N ALA A 121 25.01 26.45 -103.11
CA ALA A 121 24.18 25.45 -103.78
C ALA A 121 24.21 24.10 -103.03
N THR A 122 25.40 23.64 -102.61
CA THR A 122 25.56 22.42 -101.79
C THR A 122 24.94 22.60 -100.39
N ARG A 123 25.09 23.78 -99.77
CA ARG A 123 24.46 24.09 -98.46
C ARG A 123 22.93 24.15 -98.53
N TRP A 124 22.35 24.66 -99.61
CA TRP A 124 20.89 24.71 -99.80
C TRP A 124 20.28 23.31 -99.95
N GLN A 125 20.94 22.41 -100.70
CA GLN A 125 20.48 21.01 -100.84
C GLN A 125 20.56 20.23 -99.52
N ALA A 126 21.63 20.42 -98.73
CA ALA A 126 21.76 19.79 -97.42
C ALA A 126 20.70 20.28 -96.41
N LEU A 127 20.37 21.58 -96.42
CA LEU A 127 19.32 22.14 -95.57
C LEU A 127 17.92 21.65 -95.97
N GLU A 128 17.67 21.47 -97.27
CA GLU A 128 16.39 20.94 -97.78
C GLU A 128 16.15 19.50 -97.32
N ARG A 129 17.20 18.65 -97.31
CA ARG A 129 17.15 17.29 -96.76
C ARG A 129 16.82 17.27 -95.26
N VAL A 130 17.45 18.14 -94.47
CA VAL A 130 17.17 18.26 -93.03
C VAL A 130 15.74 18.78 -92.79
N ASN A 131 15.26 19.74 -93.57
CA ASN A 131 13.89 20.26 -93.45
C ASN A 131 12.81 19.23 -93.84
N GLU A 132 13.08 18.38 -94.83
CA GLU A 132 12.18 17.26 -95.17
C GLU A 132 12.09 16.27 -93.99
N ALA A 133 13.21 15.93 -93.36
CA ALA A 133 13.25 15.07 -92.18
C ALA A 133 12.41 15.64 -91.03
N THR A 134 12.48 16.96 -90.78
CA THR A 134 11.66 17.65 -89.77
C THR A 134 10.16 17.47 -90.01
N ARG A 135 9.70 17.48 -91.27
CA ARG A 135 8.30 17.22 -91.61
C ARG A 135 7.92 15.75 -91.37
N GLN A 136 8.80 14.82 -91.70
CA GLN A 136 8.57 13.38 -91.49
C GLN A 136 8.51 13.01 -90.00
N PHE A 137 9.29 13.67 -89.14
CA PHE A 137 9.24 13.44 -87.68
C PHE A 137 7.86 13.68 -87.07
N LEU A 138 7.05 14.60 -87.60
CA LEU A 138 5.69 14.86 -87.10
C LEU A 138 4.76 13.65 -87.27
N GLY A 139 4.99 12.82 -88.29
CA GLY A 139 4.23 11.60 -88.57
C GLY A 139 4.73 10.35 -87.84
N ALA A 140 5.94 10.38 -87.28
CA ALA A 140 6.53 9.21 -86.63
C ALA A 140 5.79 8.83 -85.34
N ALA A 141 5.52 7.53 -85.18
CA ALA A 141 4.84 6.93 -84.04
C ALA A 141 5.82 6.34 -83.01
N THR A 142 7.07 6.08 -83.40
CA THR A 142 8.08 5.44 -82.54
C THR A 142 9.43 6.17 -82.58
N ALA A 143 10.23 6.00 -81.52
CA ALA A 143 11.58 6.54 -81.48
C ALA A 143 12.49 5.94 -82.57
N GLY A 144 12.34 4.64 -82.88
CA GLY A 144 13.11 3.98 -83.96
C GLY A 144 12.79 4.52 -85.37
N GLU A 145 11.55 4.94 -85.62
CA GLU A 145 11.20 5.66 -86.87
C GLU A 145 11.90 7.01 -86.95
N ILE A 146 11.93 7.77 -85.86
CA ILE A 146 12.65 9.05 -85.76
C ILE A 146 14.15 8.82 -85.99
N ALA A 147 14.75 7.78 -85.39
CA ALA A 147 16.15 7.43 -85.60
C ALA A 147 16.44 7.12 -87.08
N THR A 148 15.57 6.36 -87.73
CA THR A 148 15.75 5.97 -89.15
C THR A 148 15.68 7.19 -90.07
N ILE A 149 14.66 8.04 -89.90
CA ILE A 149 14.51 9.28 -90.67
C ILE A 149 15.72 10.20 -90.47
N ALA A 150 16.19 10.35 -89.24
CA ALA A 150 17.32 11.21 -88.92
C ALA A 150 18.66 10.68 -89.48
N VAL A 151 18.89 9.36 -89.43
CA VAL A 151 20.10 8.74 -90.03
C VAL A 151 20.09 8.87 -91.55
N GLU A 152 18.95 8.67 -92.22
CA GLU A 152 18.83 8.85 -93.66
C GLU A 152 19.05 10.32 -94.07
N ALA A 153 18.46 11.25 -93.31
CA ALA A 153 18.63 12.69 -93.54
C ALA A 153 20.08 13.15 -93.35
N ALA A 154 20.76 12.67 -92.31
CA ALA A 154 22.17 12.98 -92.07
C ALA A 154 23.10 12.32 -93.09
N ARG A 155 22.84 11.08 -93.51
CA ARG A 155 23.60 10.43 -94.60
C ARG A 155 23.53 11.26 -95.88
N ASP A 156 22.32 11.67 -96.26
CA ASP A 156 22.09 12.42 -97.49
C ASP A 156 22.60 13.88 -97.40
N ALA A 157 22.52 14.52 -96.23
CA ALA A 157 22.92 15.92 -96.05
C ALA A 157 24.44 16.12 -95.88
N PHE A 158 25.16 15.13 -95.34
CA PHE A 158 26.60 15.19 -95.08
C PHE A 158 27.44 14.38 -96.07
N GLU A 159 26.78 13.71 -97.03
CA GLU A 159 27.39 12.85 -98.06
C GLU A 159 28.38 11.82 -97.46
N THR A 160 28.03 11.25 -96.29
CA THR A 160 28.84 10.24 -95.61
C THR A 160 28.05 8.96 -95.36
N ASP A 161 28.74 7.84 -95.53
CA ASP A 161 28.18 6.51 -95.32
C ASP A 161 28.25 6.03 -93.87
N LEU A 162 28.79 6.83 -92.95
CA LEU A 162 28.97 6.48 -91.54
C LEU A 162 28.14 7.38 -90.63
N VAL A 163 26.85 7.06 -90.48
CA VAL A 163 25.93 7.80 -89.62
C VAL A 163 25.22 6.85 -88.68
N SER A 164 25.08 7.25 -87.41
CA SER A 164 24.42 6.46 -86.39
C SER A 164 23.61 7.33 -85.42
N ILE A 165 22.58 6.74 -84.84
CA ILE A 165 21.85 7.28 -83.70
C ILE A 165 21.91 6.27 -82.56
N TRP A 166 22.21 6.82 -81.39
CA TRP A 166 22.36 6.09 -80.15
C TRP A 166 21.37 6.66 -79.16
N TYR A 167 20.59 5.80 -78.51
CA TYR A 167 19.66 6.21 -77.46
C TYR A 167 20.18 5.81 -76.09
N VAL A 168 19.87 6.63 -75.10
CA VAL A 168 20.21 6.34 -73.70
C VAL A 168 19.44 5.10 -73.25
N THR A 169 20.12 4.21 -72.54
CA THR A 169 19.51 3.02 -71.92
C THR A 169 18.57 3.40 -70.77
N ASP A 170 17.66 2.50 -70.36
CA ASP A 170 16.64 2.80 -69.33
C ASP A 170 17.25 3.18 -67.97
N ASP A 171 18.43 2.63 -67.65
CA ASP A 171 19.28 2.90 -66.48
C ASP A 171 20.12 4.19 -66.59
N ARG A 172 20.14 4.83 -67.76
CA ARG A 172 20.85 6.09 -68.05
C ARG A 172 22.35 6.08 -67.77
N ASP A 173 22.99 4.93 -67.96
CA ASP A 173 24.43 4.75 -67.77
C ASP A 173 25.17 4.48 -69.08
N ALA A 174 24.45 4.25 -70.18
CA ALA A 174 25.04 3.93 -71.46
C ALA A 174 24.22 4.42 -72.68
N LEU A 175 24.89 4.65 -73.81
CA LEU A 175 24.28 5.00 -75.10
C LEU A 175 24.29 3.76 -75.98
N ARG A 176 23.12 3.17 -76.25
CA ARG A 176 22.97 1.99 -77.09
C ARG A 176 22.67 2.37 -78.52
N LEU A 177 23.31 1.70 -79.48
CA LEU A 177 23.02 1.89 -80.89
C LEU A 177 21.57 1.53 -81.19
N GLU A 178 20.81 2.48 -81.71
CA GLU A 178 19.45 2.24 -82.20
C GLU A 178 19.45 1.96 -83.69
N THR A 179 20.08 2.84 -84.47
CA THR A 179 20.15 2.67 -85.92
C THR A 179 21.42 3.26 -86.49
N ALA A 180 21.93 2.64 -87.54
CA ALA A 180 23.09 3.09 -88.30
C ALA A 180 22.91 2.79 -89.79
N THR A 181 23.61 3.55 -90.63
CA THR A 181 23.79 3.26 -92.04
C THR A 181 24.40 1.86 -92.24
N ARG A 182 24.06 1.19 -93.36
CA ARG A 182 24.52 -0.19 -93.63
C ARG A 182 26.05 -0.33 -93.56
N PRO A 183 26.86 0.55 -94.19
CA PRO A 183 28.31 0.43 -94.13
C PRO A 183 28.88 0.52 -92.71
N LEU A 184 28.31 1.38 -91.86
CA LEU A 184 28.72 1.46 -90.45
C LEU A 184 28.28 0.23 -89.65
N ARG A 185 27.07 -0.27 -89.89
CA ARG A 185 26.55 -1.48 -89.25
C ARG A 185 27.40 -2.72 -89.56
N ASP A 186 27.82 -2.86 -90.81
CA ASP A 186 28.68 -3.99 -91.24
C ASP A 186 30.05 -3.93 -90.56
N LEU A 187 30.62 -2.73 -90.37
CA LEU A 187 31.86 -2.55 -89.62
C LEU A 187 31.71 -2.90 -88.16
N LEU A 188 30.67 -2.39 -87.49
CA LEU A 188 30.37 -2.70 -86.10
C LEU A 188 30.20 -4.21 -85.89
N SER A 189 29.48 -4.88 -86.80
CA SER A 189 29.25 -6.33 -86.76
C SER A 189 30.49 -7.17 -87.06
N THR A 190 31.46 -6.61 -87.80
CA THR A 190 32.74 -7.29 -88.06
C THR A 190 33.69 -7.17 -86.87
N ALA A 191 33.54 -6.11 -86.07
CA ALA A 191 34.45 -5.76 -85.00
C ALA A 191 33.94 -6.10 -83.58
N GLY A 192 32.65 -6.41 -83.42
CA GLY A 192 32.06 -6.88 -82.15
C GLY A 192 30.65 -7.47 -82.31
N GLU A 193 30.08 -7.96 -81.20
CA GLU A 193 28.71 -8.49 -81.14
C GLU A 193 27.75 -7.48 -80.48
N PRO A 194 26.48 -7.35 -80.94
CA PRO A 194 25.50 -6.45 -80.34
C PRO A 194 25.05 -6.93 -78.94
N PRO A 195 24.61 -6.01 -78.05
CA PRO A 195 24.35 -4.59 -78.30
C PRO A 195 25.63 -3.74 -78.29
N PHE A 196 25.75 -2.84 -79.27
CA PHE A 196 26.82 -1.84 -79.30
C PHE A 196 26.46 -0.69 -78.38
N VAL A 197 27.38 -0.34 -77.48
CA VAL A 197 27.13 0.61 -76.41
C VAL A 197 28.36 1.51 -76.22
N HIS A 198 28.13 2.81 -75.97
CA HIS A 198 29.13 3.71 -75.38
C HIS A 198 28.82 3.88 -73.89
N GLU A 199 29.78 3.53 -73.04
CA GLU A 199 29.66 3.63 -71.59
C GLU A 199 30.01 5.03 -71.09
N ARG A 200 29.55 5.34 -69.87
CA ARG A 200 29.87 6.58 -69.17
C ARG A 200 31.38 6.76 -68.96
N GLY A 201 31.93 7.85 -69.49
CA GLY A 201 33.35 8.19 -69.42
C GLY A 201 34.10 8.10 -70.75
N ASP A 202 33.46 7.58 -71.79
CA ASP A 202 33.96 7.69 -73.17
C ASP A 202 33.76 9.11 -73.73
N ARG A 203 34.61 9.55 -74.65
CA ARG A 203 34.56 10.85 -75.34
C ARG A 203 33.22 11.09 -76.04
N VAL A 204 32.57 10.01 -76.51
CA VAL A 204 31.22 10.07 -77.10
C VAL A 204 30.14 10.32 -76.04
N TRP A 205 30.30 9.78 -74.83
CA TRP A 205 29.41 10.05 -73.69
C TRP A 205 29.59 11.48 -73.16
N GLU A 206 30.82 11.98 -73.05
CA GLU A 206 31.07 13.39 -72.66
C GLU A 206 30.40 14.36 -73.63
N ALA A 207 30.45 14.07 -74.95
CA ALA A 207 29.76 14.86 -75.97
C ALA A 207 28.22 14.78 -75.91
N PHE A 208 27.64 13.79 -75.23
CA PHE A 208 26.20 13.72 -74.96
C PHE A 208 25.80 14.61 -73.78
N GLU A 209 26.64 14.72 -72.75
CA GLU A 209 26.38 15.55 -71.57
C GLU A 209 26.41 17.06 -71.91
N ASP A 210 27.23 17.45 -72.91
CA ASP A 210 27.27 18.83 -73.40
C ASP A 210 26.21 19.11 -74.50
N ALA A 211 25.42 20.17 -74.33
CA ALA A 211 24.23 20.45 -75.14
C ALA A 211 24.50 20.93 -76.60
N GLY A 212 25.74 20.88 -77.09
CA GLY A 212 26.17 21.39 -78.39
C GLY A 212 26.52 20.30 -79.41
N PRO A 213 26.71 20.65 -80.69
CA PRO A 213 27.40 19.77 -81.64
C PRO A 213 28.92 19.78 -81.38
N HIS A 214 29.49 18.62 -81.04
CA HIS A 214 30.91 18.44 -80.75
C HIS A 214 31.63 17.73 -81.90
N VAL A 215 32.78 18.28 -82.30
CA VAL A 215 33.67 17.62 -83.27
C VAL A 215 34.74 16.89 -82.49
N LEU A 216 34.68 15.56 -82.53
CA LEU A 216 35.69 14.67 -81.98
C LEU A 216 36.71 14.35 -83.09
N ALA A 217 37.92 14.86 -82.94
CA ALA A 217 39.04 14.58 -83.85
C ALA A 217 40.08 13.68 -83.17
N ASN A 218 40.92 13.03 -83.98
CA ASN A 218 41.92 12.04 -83.54
C ASN A 218 41.27 10.97 -82.66
N LEU A 219 40.21 10.35 -83.18
CA LEU A 219 39.59 9.20 -82.53
C LEU A 219 40.47 7.98 -82.78
N GLU A 220 40.93 7.35 -81.71
CA GLU A 220 41.54 6.03 -81.82
C GLU A 220 40.42 4.99 -81.88
N PRO A 221 40.62 3.83 -82.53
CA PRO A 221 39.61 2.77 -82.58
C PRO A 221 39.08 2.42 -81.17
N GLU A 222 39.94 2.41 -80.16
CA GLU A 222 39.59 2.12 -78.77
C GLU A 222 38.62 3.14 -78.12
N ASP A 223 38.52 4.36 -78.66
CA ASP A 223 37.59 5.42 -78.23
C ASP A 223 36.15 5.23 -78.78
N LEU A 224 35.88 4.15 -79.51
CA LEU A 224 34.59 3.92 -80.16
C LEU A 224 34.06 2.51 -79.90
N ALA A 225 32.74 2.38 -79.81
CA ALA A 225 32.07 1.09 -79.72
C ALA A 225 32.52 0.17 -80.86
N ALA A 226 33.08 -0.99 -80.49
CA ALA A 226 33.61 -2.02 -81.39
C ALA A 226 34.77 -1.56 -82.30
N ALA A 227 35.69 -0.71 -81.83
CA ALA A 227 36.99 -0.48 -82.50
C ALA A 227 36.93 -0.10 -84.00
N VAL A 228 35.90 0.65 -84.40
CA VAL A 228 35.67 0.99 -85.81
C VAL A 228 36.69 2.03 -86.27
N PRO A 229 37.33 1.86 -87.45
CA PRO A 229 38.35 2.78 -87.94
C PRO A 229 37.72 4.09 -88.46
N VAL A 230 37.46 5.02 -87.55
CA VAL A 230 36.94 6.38 -87.78
C VAL A 230 37.96 7.37 -87.21
N GLN A 231 38.31 8.42 -87.96
CA GLN A 231 39.29 9.42 -87.49
C GLN A 231 38.64 10.67 -86.92
N THR A 232 37.48 11.06 -87.46
CA THR A 232 36.74 12.25 -87.03
C THR A 232 35.23 11.95 -86.95
N ALA A 233 34.56 12.49 -85.92
CA ALA A 233 33.12 12.37 -85.75
C ALA A 233 32.48 13.68 -85.26
N LEU A 234 31.33 14.03 -85.82
CA LEU A 234 30.46 15.10 -85.35
C LEU A 234 29.30 14.48 -84.56
N VAL A 235 29.27 14.75 -83.26
CA VAL A 235 28.25 14.25 -82.33
C VAL A 235 27.34 15.41 -81.93
N ALA A 236 26.02 15.22 -82.01
CA ALA A 236 25.06 16.20 -81.53
C ALA A 236 24.01 15.54 -80.62
N ALA A 237 23.81 16.12 -79.44
CA ALA A 237 22.85 15.64 -78.45
C ALA A 237 21.39 15.85 -78.88
N LEU A 238 20.59 14.80 -78.73
CA LEU A 238 19.14 14.76 -78.94
C LEU A 238 18.38 15.09 -77.63
N GLY A 239 18.92 15.98 -76.79
CA GLY A 239 18.41 16.22 -75.43
C GLY A 239 18.77 15.06 -74.50
N SER A 240 17.85 14.63 -73.63
CA SER A 240 18.07 13.48 -72.73
C SER A 240 17.92 12.12 -73.40
N HIS A 241 17.59 12.08 -74.69
CA HIS A 241 17.20 10.86 -75.39
C HIS A 241 18.38 10.10 -75.99
N GLY A 242 19.47 10.79 -76.33
CA GLY A 242 20.63 10.18 -76.96
C GLY A 242 21.40 11.14 -77.87
N ILE A 243 22.11 10.61 -78.86
CA ILE A 243 22.95 11.37 -79.78
C ILE A 243 22.74 10.96 -81.24
N VAL A 244 23.00 11.89 -82.16
CA VAL A 244 23.31 11.58 -83.55
C VAL A 244 24.81 11.74 -83.78
N SER A 245 25.44 10.74 -84.38
CA SER A 245 26.88 10.71 -84.68
C SER A 245 27.10 10.56 -86.18
N ILE A 246 27.89 11.47 -86.73
CA ILE A 246 28.23 11.55 -88.16
C ILE A 246 29.75 11.42 -88.26
N ALA A 247 30.23 10.32 -88.81
CA ALA A 247 31.63 9.93 -88.80
C ALA A 247 32.28 10.00 -90.20
N ARG A 248 33.61 10.17 -90.23
CA ARG A 248 34.46 10.11 -91.43
C ARG A 248 35.72 9.28 -91.15
N ARG A 249 36.23 8.61 -92.19
CA ARG A 249 37.48 7.82 -92.11
C ARG A 249 38.74 8.65 -92.34
N ASP A 250 38.57 9.91 -92.71
CA ASP A 250 39.65 10.87 -92.93
C ASP A 250 39.68 11.94 -91.83
N ASP A 251 40.74 12.74 -91.84
CA ASP A 251 41.03 13.78 -90.86
C ASP A 251 40.37 15.13 -91.20
N HIS A 252 39.42 15.19 -92.14
CA HIS A 252 38.75 16.44 -92.50
C HIS A 252 37.82 16.90 -91.38
N ALA A 253 38.20 18.00 -90.74
CA ALA A 253 37.40 18.63 -89.69
C ALA A 253 36.04 19.13 -90.22
N PHE A 254 34.99 18.93 -89.43
CA PHE A 254 33.65 19.45 -89.73
C PHE A 254 33.58 20.97 -89.59
N GLY A 255 33.11 21.64 -90.64
CA GLY A 255 32.98 23.10 -90.68
C GLY A 255 31.80 23.63 -89.86
N ASP A 256 31.71 24.95 -89.69
CA ASP A 256 30.61 25.61 -88.96
C ASP A 256 29.23 25.32 -89.61
N ALA A 257 29.17 25.25 -90.94
CA ALA A 257 27.95 24.94 -91.68
C ALA A 257 27.41 23.53 -91.39
N GLU A 258 28.31 22.56 -91.27
CA GLU A 258 27.98 21.16 -90.96
C GLU A 258 27.54 21.02 -89.50
N ARG A 259 28.20 21.74 -88.58
CA ARG A 259 27.77 21.84 -87.17
C ARG A 259 26.37 22.44 -87.03
N ASP A 260 26.05 23.48 -87.81
CA ASP A 260 24.71 24.08 -87.81
C ASP A 260 23.64 23.13 -88.35
N LEU A 261 23.92 22.38 -89.42
CA LEU A 261 22.99 21.37 -89.96
C LEU A 261 22.72 20.24 -88.96
N ALA A 262 23.78 19.72 -88.30
CA ALA A 262 23.65 18.70 -87.27
C ALA A 262 22.81 19.21 -86.09
N ARG A 263 23.02 20.47 -85.68
CA ARG A 263 22.24 21.12 -84.62
C ARG A 263 20.75 21.24 -84.97
N ILE A 264 20.41 21.61 -86.21
CA ILE A 264 19.02 21.73 -86.66
C ILE A 264 18.33 20.35 -86.67
N LEU A 265 19.00 19.34 -87.23
CA LEU A 265 18.50 17.97 -87.26
C LEU A 265 18.30 17.42 -85.84
N ALA A 266 19.29 17.59 -84.97
CA ALA A 266 19.25 17.13 -83.58
C ALA A 266 18.11 17.77 -82.78
N ARG A 267 17.92 19.10 -82.89
CA ARG A 267 16.80 19.81 -82.23
C ARG A 267 15.44 19.32 -82.72
N SER A 268 15.31 19.09 -84.02
CA SER A 268 14.05 18.64 -84.63
C SER A 268 13.72 17.21 -84.22
N ALA A 269 14.71 16.31 -84.21
CA ALA A 269 14.55 14.95 -83.73
C ALA A 269 14.24 14.91 -82.21
N ARG A 270 14.91 15.74 -81.40
CA ARG A 270 14.61 15.89 -79.96
C ARG A 270 13.16 16.29 -79.72
N ALA A 271 12.66 17.32 -80.40
CA ALA A 271 11.28 17.79 -80.20
C ALA A 271 10.24 16.70 -80.54
N ALA A 272 10.53 15.86 -81.54
CA ALA A 272 9.68 14.73 -81.89
C ALA A 272 9.71 13.61 -80.83
N LEU A 273 10.88 13.34 -80.23
CA LEU A 273 11.03 12.39 -79.12
C LEU A 273 10.31 12.89 -77.86
N ASP A 274 10.49 14.16 -77.48
CA ASP A 274 9.79 14.80 -76.35
C ASP A 274 8.25 14.68 -76.49
N ARG A 275 7.72 14.83 -77.71
CA ARG A 275 6.28 14.65 -78.00
C ARG A 275 5.81 13.22 -77.74
N LEU A 276 6.58 12.21 -78.16
CA LEU A 276 6.20 10.81 -77.98
C LEU A 276 6.16 10.44 -76.50
N ASP A 277 7.13 10.90 -75.72
CA ASP A 277 7.16 10.64 -74.27
C ASP A 277 6.02 11.31 -73.53
N ARG A 278 5.69 12.57 -73.86
CA ARG A 278 4.54 13.25 -73.26
C ARG A 278 3.22 12.53 -73.55
N LYS A 279 3.05 12.01 -74.77
CA LYS A 279 1.86 11.25 -75.16
C LYS A 279 1.76 9.92 -74.40
N ARG A 280 2.89 9.23 -74.19
CA ARG A 280 2.97 7.99 -73.39
C ARG A 280 2.62 8.25 -71.92
N GLU A 281 3.21 9.27 -71.32
CA GLU A 281 2.98 9.68 -69.93
C GLU A 281 1.49 10.00 -69.67
N LEU A 282 0.86 10.77 -70.57
CA LEU A 282 -0.57 11.09 -70.47
C LEU A 282 -1.46 9.84 -70.57
N THR A 283 -1.10 8.90 -71.45
CA THR A 283 -1.85 7.64 -71.60
C THR A 283 -1.70 6.77 -70.35
N GLN A 284 -0.49 6.64 -69.82
CA GLN A 284 -0.20 5.87 -68.61
C GLN A 284 -0.89 6.45 -67.38
N ASN A 285 -0.87 7.77 -67.20
CA ASN A 285 -1.57 8.44 -66.10
C ASN A 285 -3.08 8.25 -66.19
N ARG A 286 -3.67 8.34 -67.38
CA ARG A 286 -5.10 8.06 -67.59
C ARG A 286 -5.45 6.63 -67.21
N ASP A 287 -4.69 5.65 -67.69
CA ASP A 287 -4.90 4.24 -67.39
C ASP A 287 -4.75 3.94 -65.89
N LEU A 288 -3.77 4.59 -65.23
CA LEU A 288 -3.56 4.47 -63.79
C LEU A 288 -4.74 5.04 -62.99
N LEU A 289 -5.23 6.23 -63.35
CA LEU A 289 -6.38 6.86 -62.73
C LEU A 289 -7.65 6.01 -62.88
N GLU A 290 -7.89 5.46 -64.07
CA GLU A 290 -9.02 4.56 -64.30
C GLU A 290 -8.93 3.26 -63.47
N ARG A 291 -7.73 2.69 -63.33
CA ARG A 291 -7.50 1.51 -62.47
C ARG A 291 -7.69 1.85 -61.00
N ALA A 292 -7.20 2.99 -60.55
CA ALA A 292 -7.36 3.46 -59.17
C ALA A 292 -8.84 3.68 -58.82
N GLN A 293 -9.61 4.32 -59.71
CA GLN A 293 -11.07 4.49 -59.57
C GLN A 293 -11.80 3.15 -59.47
N ARG A 294 -11.43 2.17 -60.29
CA ARG A 294 -12.00 0.81 -60.22
C ARG A 294 -11.67 0.10 -58.91
N LEU A 295 -10.41 0.12 -58.48
CA LEU A 295 -9.97 -0.55 -57.25
C LEU A 295 -10.54 0.09 -55.98
N ALA A 296 -10.73 1.41 -55.99
CA ALA A 296 -11.30 2.15 -54.88
C ALA A 296 -12.83 2.16 -54.88
N ASP A 297 -13.49 1.60 -55.90
CA ASP A 297 -14.93 1.71 -56.13
C ASP A 297 -15.42 3.18 -56.07
N VAL A 298 -14.64 4.10 -56.65
CA VAL A 298 -14.92 5.54 -56.73
C VAL A 298 -15.16 5.96 -58.18
N GLY A 299 -16.32 6.52 -58.44
CA GLY A 299 -16.64 7.25 -59.67
C GLY A 299 -16.59 8.77 -59.46
N ALA A 300 -16.40 9.53 -60.54
CA ALA A 300 -16.55 10.99 -60.53
C ALA A 300 -17.72 11.42 -61.42
N TRP A 301 -18.32 12.55 -61.09
CA TRP A 301 -19.45 13.14 -61.81
C TRP A 301 -19.34 14.65 -61.85
N GLU A 302 -19.93 15.28 -62.85
CA GLU A 302 -19.93 16.71 -63.07
C GLU A 302 -21.24 17.14 -63.73
N TYR A 303 -21.80 18.25 -63.24
CA TYR A 303 -23.08 18.79 -63.68
C TYR A 303 -23.02 20.32 -63.76
N ASP A 304 -23.24 20.87 -64.95
CA ASP A 304 -23.12 22.29 -65.28
C ASP A 304 -24.48 23.03 -65.32
N GLY A 305 -25.55 22.41 -64.82
CA GLY A 305 -26.89 22.98 -64.87
C GLY A 305 -27.56 22.94 -66.26
N SER A 306 -26.89 22.40 -67.29
CA SER A 306 -27.42 22.29 -68.66
C SER A 306 -28.43 21.16 -68.87
N GLY A 307 -28.73 20.39 -67.81
CA GLY A 307 -29.62 19.22 -67.84
C GLY A 307 -28.91 17.90 -68.19
N THR A 308 -27.62 17.91 -68.55
CA THR A 308 -26.81 16.71 -68.80
C THR A 308 -25.73 16.53 -67.73
N ILE A 309 -25.55 15.30 -67.22
CA ILE A 309 -24.50 14.97 -66.26
C ILE A 309 -23.35 14.25 -66.99
N HIS A 310 -22.14 14.73 -66.76
CA HIS A 310 -20.91 14.05 -67.16
C HIS A 310 -20.49 13.05 -66.09
N LEU A 311 -20.40 11.77 -66.46
CA LEU A 311 -20.08 10.66 -65.54
C LEU A 311 -18.86 9.90 -66.02
N THR A 312 -17.92 9.59 -65.13
CA THR A 312 -16.86 8.62 -65.45
C THR A 312 -17.44 7.23 -65.68
N ALA A 313 -16.70 6.38 -66.41
CA ALA A 313 -17.09 5.00 -66.65
C ALA A 313 -17.33 4.23 -65.34
N GLN A 314 -16.61 4.56 -64.26
CA GLN A 314 -16.83 3.93 -62.96
C GLN A 314 -18.14 4.37 -62.29
N THR A 315 -18.51 5.65 -62.34
CA THR A 315 -19.81 6.12 -61.82
C THR A 315 -20.98 5.43 -62.53
N ARG A 316 -20.88 5.27 -63.86
CA ARG A 316 -21.86 4.54 -64.67
C ARG A 316 -21.98 3.08 -64.22
N ARG A 317 -20.86 2.38 -64.02
CA ARG A 317 -20.85 0.99 -63.48
C ARG A 317 -21.38 0.86 -62.07
N LEU A 318 -21.10 1.83 -61.18
CA LEU A 318 -21.60 1.81 -59.80
C LEU A 318 -23.12 2.00 -59.75
N SER A 319 -23.67 2.70 -60.74
CA SER A 319 -25.06 3.17 -60.81
C SER A 319 -25.94 2.38 -61.79
N ASP A 320 -25.41 1.33 -62.44
CA ASP A 320 -26.06 0.60 -63.54
C ASP A 320 -26.57 1.47 -64.70
N LEU A 321 -25.91 2.61 -64.94
CA LEU A 321 -26.22 3.48 -66.07
C LEU A 321 -25.47 3.03 -67.34
N PRO A 322 -26.03 3.30 -68.55
CA PRO A 322 -25.37 2.96 -69.82
C PRO A 322 -23.94 3.50 -69.89
N LEU A 323 -22.98 2.70 -70.38
CA LEU A 323 -21.57 3.11 -70.47
C LEU A 323 -21.29 4.18 -71.54
N GLU A 324 -22.17 4.29 -72.54
CA GLU A 324 -22.08 5.27 -73.64
C GLU A 324 -23.38 6.08 -73.72
N GLY A 325 -23.29 7.30 -74.28
CA GLY A 325 -24.43 8.21 -74.46
C GLY A 325 -24.59 9.25 -73.33
N PRO A 326 -25.35 10.33 -73.59
CA PRO A 326 -25.64 11.36 -72.58
C PRO A 326 -26.54 10.80 -71.48
N VAL A 327 -26.35 11.29 -70.26
CA VAL A 327 -27.18 10.95 -69.09
C VAL A 327 -27.80 12.25 -68.61
N SER A 328 -29.13 12.33 -68.53
CA SER A 328 -29.80 13.52 -68.02
C SER A 328 -29.71 13.61 -66.50
N PHE A 329 -30.02 14.78 -65.94
CA PHE A 329 -30.10 14.93 -64.49
C PHE A 329 -31.12 13.96 -63.85
N ASP A 330 -32.30 13.83 -64.47
CA ASP A 330 -33.37 12.93 -64.02
C ASP A 330 -32.94 11.45 -64.05
N ASP A 331 -32.20 11.03 -65.09
CA ASP A 331 -31.65 9.67 -65.18
C ASP A 331 -30.66 9.40 -64.04
N GLY A 332 -29.81 10.37 -63.71
CA GLY A 332 -28.86 10.28 -62.59
C GLY A 332 -29.57 10.25 -61.23
N LEU A 333 -30.65 11.01 -61.07
CA LEU A 333 -31.44 11.07 -59.83
C LEU A 333 -32.24 9.78 -59.61
N ALA A 334 -32.73 9.15 -60.68
CA ALA A 334 -33.54 7.92 -60.63
C ALA A 334 -32.81 6.73 -59.99
N VAL A 335 -31.47 6.69 -60.08
CA VAL A 335 -30.62 5.64 -59.49
C VAL A 335 -30.71 5.62 -57.96
N TYR A 336 -30.95 6.77 -57.32
CA TYR A 336 -31.09 6.84 -55.87
C TYR A 336 -32.41 6.23 -55.40
N HIS A 337 -32.39 5.63 -54.21
CA HIS A 337 -33.58 5.09 -53.55
C HIS A 337 -34.66 6.18 -53.41
N PRO A 338 -35.96 5.89 -53.59
CA PRO A 338 -37.02 6.91 -53.60
C PRO A 338 -37.00 7.87 -52.42
N GLU A 339 -36.74 7.37 -51.21
CA GLU A 339 -36.62 8.18 -49.98
C GLU A 339 -35.42 9.14 -49.96
N ASP A 340 -34.40 8.91 -50.78
CA ASP A 340 -33.15 9.67 -50.79
C ASP A 340 -33.08 10.69 -51.95
N ARG A 341 -34.02 10.66 -52.91
CA ARG A 341 -34.00 11.49 -54.14
C ARG A 341 -34.15 12.99 -53.86
N ASP A 342 -35.23 13.40 -53.18
CA ASP A 342 -35.51 14.81 -52.85
C ASP A 342 -34.32 15.47 -52.14
N ARG A 343 -33.63 14.69 -51.30
CA ARG A 343 -32.45 15.14 -50.56
C ARG A 343 -31.26 15.43 -51.48
N ILE A 344 -31.03 14.62 -52.50
CA ILE A 344 -29.94 14.82 -53.47
C ILE A 344 -30.25 15.99 -54.39
N GLU A 345 -31.47 16.08 -54.92
CA GLU A 345 -31.93 17.18 -55.77
C GLU A 345 -31.76 18.53 -55.06
N THR A 346 -32.29 18.66 -53.85
CA THR A 346 -32.14 19.86 -53.01
C THR A 346 -30.66 20.21 -52.75
N ALA A 347 -29.79 19.21 -52.65
CA ALA A 347 -28.36 19.42 -52.41
C ALA A 347 -27.66 20.03 -53.63
N VAL A 348 -27.98 19.53 -54.82
CA VAL A 348 -27.41 20.00 -56.08
C VAL A 348 -27.91 21.42 -56.38
N ASP A 349 -29.20 21.68 -56.18
CA ASP A 349 -29.78 23.02 -56.36
C ASP A 349 -29.11 24.06 -55.44
N ARG A 350 -28.90 23.70 -54.16
CA ARG A 350 -28.20 24.59 -53.22
C ARG A 350 -26.74 24.81 -53.59
N ALA A 351 -26.08 23.81 -54.17
CA ALA A 351 -24.71 23.95 -54.64
C ALA A 351 -24.62 24.93 -55.81
N LEU A 352 -25.56 24.87 -56.76
CA LEU A 352 -25.64 25.79 -57.90
C LEU A 352 -26.09 27.21 -57.51
N GLU A 353 -27.12 27.35 -56.68
CA GLU A 353 -27.71 28.65 -56.34
C GLU A 353 -26.89 29.41 -55.28
N PHE A 354 -26.37 28.71 -54.27
CA PHE A 354 -25.72 29.33 -53.11
C PHE A 354 -24.24 29.00 -52.97
N GLY A 355 -23.67 28.15 -53.83
CA GLY A 355 -22.27 27.73 -53.72
C GLY A 355 -21.99 26.89 -52.47
N ILE A 356 -22.96 26.09 -52.02
CA ILE A 356 -22.81 25.22 -50.83
C ILE A 356 -22.64 23.76 -51.26
N GLY A 357 -21.43 23.21 -51.06
CA GLY A 357 -21.16 21.79 -51.31
C GLY A 357 -21.88 20.84 -50.34
N PHE A 358 -21.92 19.56 -50.68
CA PHE A 358 -22.60 18.53 -49.89
C PHE A 358 -21.81 17.21 -49.82
N ASP A 359 -22.02 16.46 -48.75
CA ASP A 359 -21.48 15.12 -48.52
C ASP A 359 -22.55 14.26 -47.85
N TYR A 360 -23.14 13.34 -48.60
CA TYR A 360 -24.23 12.50 -48.14
C TYR A 360 -23.97 11.02 -48.32
N ARG A 361 -24.47 10.24 -47.37
CA ARG A 361 -24.56 8.78 -47.48
C ARG A 361 -25.99 8.41 -47.80
N VAL A 362 -26.20 7.86 -48.98
CA VAL A 362 -27.51 7.54 -49.55
C VAL A 362 -27.51 6.14 -50.13
N ARG A 363 -28.68 5.65 -50.50
CA ARG A 363 -28.85 4.35 -51.14
C ARG A 363 -29.03 4.54 -52.64
N ILE A 364 -28.41 3.67 -53.41
CA ILE A 364 -28.70 3.48 -54.82
C ILE A 364 -29.33 2.11 -55.03
N VAL A 365 -30.25 2.03 -55.98
CA VAL A 365 -30.96 0.81 -56.35
C VAL A 365 -30.33 0.29 -57.64
N ARG A 366 -29.88 -0.96 -57.61
CA ARG A 366 -29.28 -1.68 -58.72
C ARG A 366 -30.07 -2.96 -59.00
N ASP A 367 -29.80 -3.58 -60.14
CA ASP A 367 -30.38 -4.88 -60.49
C ASP A 367 -29.94 -5.99 -59.51
N ASP A 368 -28.74 -5.87 -58.94
CA ASP A 368 -28.16 -6.80 -57.95
C ASP A 368 -28.55 -6.50 -56.50
N GLY A 369 -29.35 -5.45 -56.26
CA GLY A 369 -29.87 -5.05 -54.97
C GLY A 369 -29.52 -3.63 -54.56
N VAL A 370 -29.70 -3.30 -53.28
CA VAL A 370 -29.47 -1.94 -52.76
C VAL A 370 -28.04 -1.79 -52.27
N ARG A 371 -27.33 -0.77 -52.79
CA ARG A 371 -26.00 -0.37 -52.32
C ARG A 371 -26.05 0.91 -51.51
N ARG A 372 -25.15 1.06 -50.55
CA ARG A 372 -24.95 2.32 -49.82
C ARG A 372 -23.74 3.03 -50.40
N VAL A 373 -23.95 4.25 -50.88
CA VAL A 373 -22.92 5.08 -51.48
C VAL A 373 -22.74 6.37 -50.70
N ARG A 374 -21.52 6.91 -50.74
CA ARG A 374 -21.24 8.29 -50.34
C ARG A 374 -21.14 9.14 -51.60
N VAL A 375 -21.98 10.15 -51.70
CA VAL A 375 -21.95 11.15 -52.77
C VAL A 375 -21.47 12.48 -52.20
N VAL A 376 -20.44 13.03 -52.82
CA VAL A 376 -19.87 14.34 -52.49
C VAL A 376 -19.99 15.23 -53.70
N GLY A 377 -20.41 16.48 -53.54
CA GLY A 377 -20.48 17.48 -54.60
C GLY A 377 -19.93 18.82 -54.10
N GLU A 378 -19.04 19.43 -54.87
CA GLU A 378 -18.46 20.75 -54.62
C GLU A 378 -18.74 21.69 -55.79
N PRO A 379 -19.14 22.95 -55.51
CA PRO A 379 -19.35 23.96 -56.54
C PRO A 379 -18.00 24.45 -57.09
N VAL A 380 -17.95 24.66 -58.40
CA VAL A 380 -16.82 25.23 -59.14
C VAL A 380 -17.21 26.64 -59.56
N PHE A 381 -16.35 27.60 -59.19
CA PHE A 381 -16.56 29.01 -59.49
C PHE A 381 -15.75 29.41 -60.73
N GLU A 382 -16.43 29.90 -61.76
CA GLU A 382 -15.81 30.58 -62.90
C GLU A 382 -16.30 32.03 -62.93
N SER A 383 -15.39 32.99 -63.06
CA SER A 383 -15.69 34.43 -63.08
C SER A 383 -16.62 34.96 -61.95
N GLY A 384 -16.68 34.28 -60.80
CA GLY A 384 -17.45 34.71 -59.63
C GLY A 384 -18.89 34.16 -59.56
N THR A 385 -19.31 33.35 -60.53
CA THR A 385 -20.58 32.60 -60.52
C THR A 385 -20.30 31.10 -60.42
N VAL A 386 -21.25 30.35 -59.84
CA VAL A 386 -21.17 28.88 -59.81
C VAL A 386 -21.77 28.37 -61.10
N ASP A 387 -20.91 27.87 -61.98
CA ASP A 387 -21.32 27.39 -63.30
C ASP A 387 -21.38 25.86 -63.36
N THR A 388 -20.78 25.16 -62.38
CA THR A 388 -20.70 23.69 -62.38
C THR A 388 -20.56 23.12 -60.98
N VAL A 389 -21.15 21.95 -60.72
CA VAL A 389 -20.94 21.13 -59.52
C VAL A 389 -20.25 19.85 -59.94
N ARG A 390 -19.11 19.54 -59.30
CA ARG A 390 -18.37 18.31 -59.56
C ARG A 390 -18.18 17.52 -58.28
N GLY A 391 -18.08 16.21 -58.40
CA GLY A 391 -18.17 15.35 -57.25
C GLY A 391 -17.70 13.93 -57.47
N ALA A 392 -17.80 13.15 -56.40
CA ALA A 392 -17.46 11.73 -56.40
C ALA A 392 -18.61 10.89 -55.85
N LEU A 393 -18.70 9.65 -56.34
CA LEU A 393 -19.61 8.61 -55.86
C LEU A 393 -18.75 7.42 -55.42
N LEU A 394 -18.78 7.08 -54.13
CA LEU A 394 -18.01 6.00 -53.54
C LEU A 394 -18.94 4.90 -53.01
N ASP A 395 -18.71 3.63 -53.37
CA ASP A 395 -19.40 2.50 -52.74
C ASP A 395 -18.86 2.27 -51.31
N VAL A 396 -19.72 2.42 -50.31
CA VAL A 396 -19.38 2.20 -48.89
C VAL A 396 -20.12 1.00 -48.31
N THR A 397 -20.72 0.16 -49.16
CA THR A 397 -21.55 -0.97 -48.73
C THR A 397 -20.77 -1.99 -47.90
N SER A 398 -19.57 -2.36 -48.34
CA SER A 398 -18.69 -3.31 -47.64
C SER A 398 -18.26 -2.79 -46.27
N ALA A 399 -17.75 -1.55 -46.22
CA ALA A 399 -17.35 -0.88 -44.99
C ALA A 399 -18.53 -0.72 -44.00
N TYR A 400 -19.72 -0.40 -44.50
CA TYR A 400 -20.92 -0.32 -43.67
C TYR A 400 -21.34 -1.68 -43.10
N ARG A 401 -21.29 -2.75 -43.90
CA ARG A 401 -21.61 -4.13 -43.46
C ARG A 401 -20.63 -4.61 -42.40
N GLN A 402 -19.33 -4.41 -42.60
CA GLN A 402 -18.29 -4.77 -41.62
C GLN A 402 -18.47 -4.00 -40.31
N ARG A 403 -18.69 -2.69 -40.38
CA ARG A 403 -18.91 -1.85 -39.20
C ARG A 403 -20.16 -2.29 -38.41
N ARG A 404 -21.29 -2.53 -39.09
CA ARG A 404 -22.51 -3.05 -38.45
C ARG A 404 -22.30 -4.42 -37.80
N GLN A 405 -21.51 -5.29 -38.42
CA GLN A 405 -21.17 -6.60 -37.86
C GLN A 405 -20.29 -6.47 -36.61
N LEU A 406 -19.30 -5.57 -36.64
CA LEU A 406 -18.45 -5.29 -35.48
C LEU A 406 -19.27 -4.70 -34.32
N GLU A 407 -20.11 -3.70 -34.59
CA GLU A 407 -20.98 -3.07 -33.58
C GLU A 407 -21.95 -4.10 -32.95
N ARG A 408 -22.49 -5.04 -33.74
CA ARG A 408 -23.31 -6.14 -33.22
C ARG A 408 -22.51 -7.12 -32.36
N ASN A 409 -21.30 -7.50 -32.79
CA ASN A 409 -20.43 -8.37 -32.00
C ASN A 409 -20.02 -7.72 -30.67
N GLU A 410 -19.64 -6.44 -30.69
CA GLU A 410 -19.24 -5.70 -29.49
C GLU A 410 -20.40 -5.60 -28.49
N ARG A 411 -21.63 -5.32 -28.96
CA ARG A 411 -22.82 -5.29 -28.09
C ARG A 411 -23.11 -6.64 -27.45
N ALA A 412 -23.08 -7.73 -28.24
CA ALA A 412 -23.34 -9.07 -27.71
C ALA A 412 -22.29 -9.49 -26.66
N LEU A 413 -20.99 -9.23 -26.93
CA LEU A 413 -19.92 -9.51 -25.98
C LEU A 413 -20.03 -8.67 -24.71
N ARG A 414 -20.32 -7.36 -24.84
CA ARG A 414 -20.56 -6.49 -23.69
C ARG A 414 -21.73 -6.99 -22.85
N ARG A 415 -22.83 -7.40 -23.48
CA ARG A 415 -24.00 -7.94 -22.78
C ARG A 415 -23.68 -9.22 -22.03
N LEU A 416 -22.92 -10.15 -22.63
CA LEU A 416 -22.47 -11.36 -21.93
C LEU A 416 -21.62 -11.02 -20.70
N HIS A 417 -20.65 -10.10 -20.81
CA HIS A 417 -19.84 -9.67 -19.67
C HIS A 417 -20.67 -9.01 -18.56
N GLU A 418 -21.64 -8.17 -18.93
CA GLU A 418 -22.57 -7.55 -17.97
C GLU A 418 -23.38 -8.60 -17.21
N LEU A 419 -23.89 -9.64 -17.89
CA LEU A 419 -24.69 -10.71 -17.28
C LEU A 419 -23.89 -11.55 -16.28
N VAL A 420 -22.61 -11.83 -16.56
CA VAL A 420 -21.73 -12.54 -15.63
C VAL A 420 -21.49 -11.71 -14.36
N ALA A 421 -21.37 -10.40 -14.50
CA ALA A 421 -21.05 -9.48 -13.42
C ALA A 421 -22.27 -9.01 -12.60
N ASP A 422 -23.48 -8.98 -13.17
CA ASP A 422 -24.66 -8.41 -12.50
C ASP A 422 -25.09 -9.28 -11.31
N THR A 423 -24.86 -8.81 -10.09
CA THR A 423 -25.19 -9.54 -8.85
C THR A 423 -26.68 -9.59 -8.52
N ARG A 424 -27.53 -8.83 -9.23
CA ARG A 424 -28.98 -8.75 -8.95
C ARG A 424 -29.76 -9.92 -9.55
N LEU A 425 -29.27 -10.48 -10.65
CA LEU A 425 -29.89 -11.64 -11.29
C LEU A 425 -29.54 -12.91 -10.53
N SER A 426 -30.55 -13.77 -10.32
CA SER A 426 -30.38 -15.15 -9.86
C SER A 426 -29.58 -15.98 -10.86
N PHE A 427 -29.23 -17.21 -10.48
CA PHE A 427 -28.48 -18.09 -11.38
C PHE A 427 -29.28 -18.42 -12.64
N ASP A 428 -30.54 -18.81 -12.48
CA ASP A 428 -31.41 -19.24 -13.57
C ASP A 428 -31.70 -18.06 -14.53
N GLU A 429 -32.02 -16.87 -14.00
CA GLU A 429 -32.23 -15.65 -14.81
C GLU A 429 -30.99 -15.26 -15.63
N ARG A 430 -29.77 -15.56 -15.15
CA ARG A 430 -28.55 -15.30 -15.93
C ARG A 430 -28.40 -16.29 -17.07
N ILE A 431 -28.67 -17.57 -16.82
CA ILE A 431 -28.59 -18.60 -17.86
C ILE A 431 -29.63 -18.31 -18.95
N GLU A 432 -30.87 -17.99 -18.57
CA GLU A 432 -31.90 -17.56 -19.51
C GLU A 432 -31.47 -16.35 -20.33
N ALA A 433 -30.97 -15.28 -19.69
CA ALA A 433 -30.50 -14.09 -20.41
C ALA A 433 -29.30 -14.39 -21.33
N MET A 434 -28.43 -15.34 -20.97
CA MET A 434 -27.35 -15.80 -21.86
C MET A 434 -27.91 -16.61 -23.04
N LEU A 435 -28.90 -17.46 -22.82
CA LEU A 435 -29.60 -18.19 -23.87
C LEU A 435 -30.29 -17.23 -24.84
N GLU A 436 -30.98 -16.19 -24.35
CA GLU A 436 -31.58 -15.15 -25.19
C GLU A 436 -30.55 -14.49 -26.13
N VAL A 437 -29.38 -14.12 -25.58
CA VAL A 437 -28.28 -13.56 -26.37
C VAL A 437 -27.77 -14.57 -27.40
N GLY A 438 -27.70 -15.86 -27.03
CA GLY A 438 -27.32 -16.95 -27.93
C GLY A 438 -28.30 -17.16 -29.07
N VAL A 439 -29.61 -17.17 -28.77
CA VAL A 439 -30.72 -17.29 -29.73
C VAL A 439 -30.67 -16.14 -30.75
N GLU A 440 -30.58 -14.89 -30.26
CA GLU A 440 -30.45 -13.71 -31.14
C GLU A 440 -29.20 -13.80 -32.04
N ARG A 441 -28.07 -14.26 -31.47
CA ARG A 441 -26.78 -14.24 -32.18
C ARG A 441 -26.61 -15.38 -33.18
N ALA A 442 -27.14 -16.56 -32.86
CA ALA A 442 -27.25 -17.68 -33.77
C ALA A 442 -28.30 -17.40 -34.87
N GLY A 443 -29.32 -16.62 -34.53
CA GLY A 443 -30.47 -16.35 -35.39
C GLY A 443 -31.25 -17.63 -35.63
N LEU A 444 -31.67 -18.28 -34.54
CA LEU A 444 -32.43 -19.52 -34.50
C LEU A 444 -33.66 -19.34 -33.60
N ALA A 445 -34.64 -20.23 -33.66
CA ALA A 445 -35.91 -20.11 -32.95
C ALA A 445 -35.80 -20.33 -31.43
N ALA A 446 -34.95 -21.28 -30.99
CA ALA A 446 -34.83 -21.62 -29.57
C ALA A 446 -33.40 -21.96 -29.16
N GLY A 447 -33.12 -21.84 -27.86
CA GLY A 447 -31.86 -22.19 -27.22
C GLY A 447 -32.11 -22.87 -25.87
N TYR A 448 -31.37 -23.92 -25.57
CA TYR A 448 -31.53 -24.68 -24.35
C TYR A 448 -30.19 -25.14 -23.77
N LEU A 449 -30.15 -25.21 -22.44
CA LEU A 449 -29.08 -25.82 -21.68
C LEU A 449 -29.53 -27.20 -21.22
N THR A 450 -28.61 -28.16 -21.27
CA THR A 450 -28.86 -29.52 -20.81
C THR A 450 -27.87 -29.92 -19.73
N SER A 451 -28.30 -30.78 -18.82
CA SER A 451 -27.41 -31.63 -18.03
C SER A 451 -27.33 -33.00 -18.71
N VAL A 452 -26.12 -33.55 -18.83
CA VAL A 452 -25.88 -34.86 -19.44
C VAL A 452 -25.46 -35.83 -18.34
N ASP A 453 -26.09 -37.00 -18.31
CA ASP A 453 -25.68 -38.19 -17.56
C ASP A 453 -25.41 -39.35 -18.55
N ASP A 454 -24.85 -40.47 -18.11
CA ASP A 454 -24.28 -41.52 -19.00
C ASP A 454 -25.22 -41.98 -20.14
N GLU A 455 -26.53 -42.06 -19.90
CA GLU A 455 -27.52 -42.48 -20.91
C GLU A 455 -28.61 -41.43 -21.22
N THR A 456 -28.69 -40.34 -20.46
CA THR A 456 -29.82 -39.40 -20.53
C THR A 456 -29.39 -37.93 -20.58
N VAL A 457 -30.22 -37.11 -21.20
CA VAL A 457 -30.10 -35.66 -21.24
C VAL A 457 -31.34 -35.05 -20.63
N GLU A 458 -31.16 -34.16 -19.67
CA GLU A 458 -32.23 -33.36 -19.08
C GLU A 458 -32.08 -31.91 -19.55
N ILE A 459 -33.17 -31.33 -20.05
CA ILE A 459 -33.19 -29.91 -20.42
C ILE A 459 -33.41 -29.08 -19.15
N SER A 460 -32.35 -28.44 -18.66
CA SER A 460 -32.40 -27.64 -17.43
C SER A 460 -32.97 -26.24 -17.65
N HIS A 461 -32.75 -25.64 -18.82
CA HIS A 461 -33.28 -24.32 -19.18
C HIS A 461 -33.62 -24.25 -20.67
N LEU A 462 -34.69 -23.54 -21.02
CA LEU A 462 -35.16 -23.35 -22.39
C LEU A 462 -35.61 -21.90 -22.62
N VAL A 463 -35.14 -21.31 -23.72
CA VAL A 463 -35.55 -19.99 -24.20
C VAL A 463 -35.97 -20.08 -25.65
N GLY A 464 -37.13 -19.50 -25.97
CA GLY A 464 -37.74 -19.58 -27.30
C GLY A 464 -38.72 -20.75 -27.44
N ASP A 465 -39.19 -20.99 -28.65
CA ASP A 465 -40.19 -22.03 -28.95
C ASP A 465 -39.67 -22.95 -30.06
N ALA A 466 -39.63 -24.25 -29.78
CA ALA A 466 -39.24 -25.28 -30.73
C ALA A 466 -40.04 -26.57 -30.49
N PRO A 467 -40.51 -27.24 -31.56
CA PRO A 467 -41.36 -28.42 -31.44
C PRO A 467 -40.73 -29.54 -30.59
N GLY A 468 -41.48 -30.03 -29.61
CA GLY A 468 -41.10 -31.21 -28.82
C GLY A 468 -40.09 -30.95 -27.69
N LEU A 469 -39.65 -29.71 -27.48
CA LEU A 469 -38.74 -29.33 -26.39
C LEU A 469 -39.49 -28.57 -25.29
N HIS A 470 -39.25 -28.93 -24.03
CA HIS A 470 -39.72 -28.22 -22.85
C HIS A 470 -38.71 -28.35 -21.72
N GLU A 471 -38.69 -27.38 -20.82
CA GLU A 471 -37.85 -27.40 -19.62
C GLU A 471 -38.24 -28.58 -18.71
N GLY A 472 -37.24 -29.26 -18.13
CA GLY A 472 -37.38 -30.48 -17.35
C GLY A 472 -37.59 -31.76 -18.18
N ALA A 473 -37.52 -31.70 -19.52
CA ALA A 473 -37.64 -32.90 -20.35
C ALA A 473 -36.39 -33.79 -20.21
N CYS A 474 -36.58 -35.03 -19.76
CA CYS A 474 -35.54 -36.07 -19.79
C CYS A 474 -35.67 -36.92 -21.07
N LEU A 475 -34.59 -37.01 -21.84
CA LEU A 475 -34.54 -37.64 -23.16
C LEU A 475 -33.36 -38.62 -23.22
N PRO A 476 -33.48 -39.76 -23.93
CA PRO A 476 -32.33 -40.63 -24.18
C PRO A 476 -31.25 -39.89 -24.97
N LEU A 477 -29.99 -39.87 -24.49
CA LEU A 477 -28.90 -39.14 -25.15
C LEU A 477 -28.75 -39.57 -26.62
N ALA A 478 -28.90 -40.87 -26.89
CA ALA A 478 -28.82 -41.47 -28.22
C ALA A 478 -29.85 -40.95 -29.25
N GLU A 479 -30.97 -40.36 -28.78
CA GLU A 479 -32.03 -39.79 -29.61
C GLU A 479 -31.93 -38.26 -29.74
N THR A 480 -30.81 -37.66 -29.34
CA THR A 480 -30.63 -36.20 -29.40
C THR A 480 -29.41 -35.80 -30.25
N PHE A 481 -29.42 -34.57 -30.78
CA PHE A 481 -28.23 -34.00 -31.41
C PHE A 481 -27.12 -33.73 -30.39
N CYS A 482 -27.44 -33.65 -29.09
CA CYS A 482 -26.47 -33.49 -28.00
C CYS A 482 -25.44 -34.63 -28.01
N ARG A 483 -25.81 -35.86 -28.37
CA ARG A 483 -24.87 -36.98 -28.59
C ARG A 483 -23.72 -36.59 -29.50
N LYS A 484 -23.97 -35.90 -30.62
CA LYS A 484 -22.89 -35.54 -31.56
C LYS A 484 -21.92 -34.52 -30.98
N VAL A 485 -22.41 -33.69 -30.07
CA VAL A 485 -21.63 -32.68 -29.36
C VAL A 485 -20.76 -33.35 -28.30
N THR A 486 -21.33 -34.29 -27.55
CA THR A 486 -20.61 -35.07 -26.53
C THR A 486 -19.58 -36.01 -27.15
N ASP A 487 -19.95 -36.78 -28.19
CA ASP A 487 -19.06 -37.74 -28.86
C ASP A 487 -17.79 -37.12 -29.46
N ARG A 488 -17.85 -35.84 -29.86
CA ARG A 488 -16.76 -35.13 -30.54
C ARG A 488 -16.09 -34.08 -29.66
N GLU A 489 -16.62 -33.81 -28.48
CA GLU A 489 -16.17 -32.76 -27.56
C GLU A 489 -15.93 -31.41 -28.25
N ALA A 490 -16.80 -31.04 -29.20
CA ALA A 490 -16.60 -29.90 -30.06
C ALA A 490 -17.92 -29.23 -30.44
N VAL A 491 -17.83 -27.99 -30.93
CA VAL A 491 -18.99 -27.29 -31.50
C VAL A 491 -19.46 -28.03 -32.75
N ILE A 492 -20.71 -28.45 -32.75
CA ILE A 492 -21.38 -29.04 -33.91
C ILE A 492 -22.33 -28.01 -34.49
N SER A 493 -22.35 -27.90 -35.82
CA SER A 493 -23.22 -26.98 -36.54
C SER A 493 -23.81 -27.67 -37.77
N ILE A 494 -25.13 -27.73 -37.84
CA ILE A 494 -25.95 -28.32 -38.89
C ILE A 494 -26.86 -27.21 -39.39
N TYR A 495 -26.70 -26.79 -40.66
CA TYR A 495 -27.48 -25.67 -41.22
C TYR A 495 -28.70 -26.14 -42.03
N ASP A 496 -28.69 -27.42 -42.44
CA ASP A 496 -29.77 -28.10 -43.15
C ASP A 496 -29.56 -29.61 -42.91
N ALA A 497 -30.34 -30.18 -42.00
CA ALA A 497 -30.17 -31.56 -41.56
C ALA A 497 -30.39 -32.56 -42.72
N PRO A 498 -31.48 -32.50 -43.52
CA PRO A 498 -31.65 -33.35 -44.69
C PRO A 498 -30.53 -33.23 -45.73
N ALA A 499 -30.15 -32.01 -46.12
CA ALA A 499 -29.12 -31.81 -47.15
C ALA A 499 -27.73 -32.29 -46.71
N GLN A 500 -27.47 -32.29 -45.40
CA GLN A 500 -26.22 -32.81 -44.82
C GLN A 500 -26.27 -34.31 -44.49
N GLY A 501 -27.35 -35.01 -44.83
CA GLY A 501 -27.47 -36.46 -44.65
C GLY A 501 -27.94 -36.90 -43.26
N PHE A 502 -28.54 -36.00 -42.48
CA PHE A 502 -29.09 -36.30 -41.15
C PHE A 502 -30.58 -36.66 -41.16
N ALA A 503 -31.22 -36.80 -42.33
CA ALA A 503 -32.64 -37.16 -42.45
C ALA A 503 -33.00 -38.47 -41.72
N GLU A 504 -32.08 -39.44 -41.67
CA GLU A 504 -32.27 -40.73 -40.97
C GLU A 504 -31.76 -40.71 -39.51
N ASP A 505 -31.18 -39.60 -39.03
CA ASP A 505 -30.67 -39.51 -37.67
C ASP A 505 -31.83 -39.61 -36.65
N PRO A 506 -31.71 -40.42 -35.58
CA PRO A 506 -32.74 -40.54 -34.55
C PRO A 506 -33.20 -39.18 -33.98
N ALA A 507 -32.29 -38.22 -33.85
CA ALA A 507 -32.61 -36.88 -33.36
C ALA A 507 -33.49 -36.09 -34.33
N TYR A 508 -33.22 -36.18 -35.63
CA TYR A 508 -34.03 -35.51 -36.66
C TYR A 508 -35.43 -36.11 -36.76
N ARG A 509 -35.54 -37.46 -36.76
CA ARG A 509 -36.83 -38.16 -36.83
C ARG A 509 -37.76 -37.85 -35.65
N ARG A 510 -37.20 -37.45 -34.51
CA ARG A 510 -37.96 -37.15 -33.29
C ARG A 510 -38.44 -35.70 -33.23
N PHE A 511 -37.58 -34.74 -33.56
CA PHE A 511 -37.85 -33.32 -33.34
C PHE A 511 -38.04 -32.50 -34.63
N GLU A 512 -37.70 -33.05 -35.80
CA GLU A 512 -37.80 -32.39 -37.10
C GLU A 512 -37.10 -31.02 -37.14
N LEU A 513 -35.93 -30.93 -36.50
CA LEU A 513 -35.13 -29.70 -36.42
C LEU A 513 -34.12 -29.66 -37.58
N ASP A 514 -34.36 -28.78 -38.55
CA ASP A 514 -33.50 -28.64 -39.73
C ASP A 514 -32.17 -27.93 -39.44
N SER A 515 -32.13 -27.02 -38.46
CA SER A 515 -30.91 -26.31 -38.06
C SER A 515 -30.56 -26.53 -36.60
N TYR A 516 -29.29 -26.80 -36.32
CA TYR A 516 -28.75 -27.06 -34.98
C TYR A 516 -27.35 -26.49 -34.82
N VAL A 517 -27.07 -25.80 -33.72
CA VAL A 517 -25.70 -25.52 -33.27
C VAL A 517 -25.58 -25.75 -31.79
N GLY A 518 -24.60 -26.56 -31.37
CA GLY A 518 -24.42 -26.88 -29.97
C GLY A 518 -22.96 -27.14 -29.60
N ALA A 519 -22.64 -26.99 -28.32
CA ALA A 519 -21.30 -27.20 -27.79
C ALA A 519 -21.35 -27.75 -26.36
N PRO A 520 -20.39 -28.62 -25.97
CA PRO A 520 -20.37 -29.20 -24.64
C PRO A 520 -19.72 -28.22 -23.67
N PHE A 521 -20.19 -28.18 -22.43
CA PHE A 521 -19.48 -27.50 -21.34
C PHE A 521 -19.01 -28.52 -20.31
N PHE A 522 -17.82 -28.24 -19.78
CA PHE A 522 -17.13 -29.07 -18.82
C PHE A 522 -16.93 -28.29 -17.52
N LEU A 523 -16.92 -28.99 -16.39
CA LEU A 523 -16.46 -28.45 -15.11
C LEU A 523 -15.21 -29.22 -14.72
N GLY A 524 -14.03 -28.62 -14.88
CA GLY A 524 -12.77 -29.37 -14.88
C GLY A 524 -12.68 -30.29 -16.11
N ASP A 525 -12.41 -31.57 -15.89
CA ASP A 525 -12.34 -32.60 -16.95
C ASP A 525 -13.66 -33.37 -17.13
N GLU A 526 -14.73 -32.99 -16.41
CA GLU A 526 -16.01 -33.69 -16.41
C GLU A 526 -17.02 -33.01 -17.34
N LEU A 527 -17.60 -33.77 -18.28
CA LEU A 527 -18.70 -33.30 -19.11
C LEU A 527 -19.95 -33.14 -18.24
N ARG A 528 -20.46 -31.92 -18.13
CA ARG A 528 -21.66 -31.64 -17.32
C ARG A 528 -22.91 -31.42 -18.14
N GLY A 529 -22.75 -31.04 -19.40
CA GLY A 529 -23.90 -30.75 -20.23
C GLY A 529 -23.57 -30.18 -21.60
N THR A 530 -24.61 -29.84 -22.34
CA THR A 530 -24.50 -29.17 -23.63
C THR A 530 -25.37 -27.92 -23.69
N LEU A 531 -24.87 -26.92 -24.38
CA LEU A 531 -25.61 -25.71 -24.73
C LEU A 531 -25.94 -25.77 -26.22
N CYS A 532 -27.23 -25.73 -26.54
CA CYS A 532 -27.73 -25.99 -27.89
C CYS A 532 -28.68 -24.89 -28.35
N PHE A 533 -28.69 -24.62 -29.66
CA PHE A 533 -29.62 -23.70 -30.32
C PHE A 533 -30.16 -24.36 -31.58
N VAL A 534 -31.46 -24.22 -31.81
CA VAL A 534 -32.19 -25.00 -32.82
C VAL A 534 -33.25 -24.17 -33.53
N ASP A 535 -33.55 -24.58 -34.75
CA ASP A 535 -34.61 -24.01 -35.59
C ASP A 535 -35.27 -25.12 -36.41
N PRO A 536 -36.61 -25.16 -36.50
CA PRO A 536 -37.33 -26.07 -37.39
C PRO A 536 -37.10 -25.77 -38.88
N GLU A 537 -36.59 -24.59 -39.26
CA GLU A 537 -36.34 -24.25 -40.65
C GLU A 537 -34.85 -24.39 -41.06
N PRO A 538 -34.56 -24.80 -42.31
CA PRO A 538 -33.20 -24.85 -42.82
C PRO A 538 -32.67 -23.45 -43.10
N ARG A 539 -31.35 -23.28 -42.99
CA ARG A 539 -30.67 -22.02 -43.31
C ARG A 539 -30.14 -22.05 -44.73
N ASP A 540 -30.28 -20.93 -45.43
CA ASP A 540 -29.70 -20.73 -46.77
C ASP A 540 -28.17 -20.84 -46.82
N ARG A 541 -27.49 -20.74 -45.67
CA ARG A 541 -26.02 -20.74 -45.58
C ARG A 541 -25.50 -21.40 -44.30
N PRO A 542 -24.30 -22.02 -44.36
CA PRO A 542 -23.62 -22.52 -43.18
C PRO A 542 -23.36 -21.45 -42.12
N PHE A 543 -23.28 -21.88 -40.85
CA PHE A 543 -22.88 -21.01 -39.75
C PHE A 543 -21.47 -20.45 -39.99
N PRO A 544 -21.29 -19.12 -40.05
CA PRO A 544 -19.98 -18.49 -40.11
C PRO A 544 -19.11 -18.88 -38.91
N GLU A 545 -17.80 -18.90 -39.09
CA GLU A 545 -16.84 -19.21 -38.03
C GLU A 545 -17.04 -18.32 -36.80
N ILE A 546 -17.28 -17.02 -37.01
CA ILE A 546 -17.53 -16.08 -35.92
C ILE A 546 -18.78 -16.41 -35.08
N GLN A 547 -19.81 -17.06 -35.65
CA GLN A 547 -20.95 -17.55 -34.88
C GLN A 547 -20.55 -18.75 -34.02
N ARG A 548 -19.80 -19.70 -34.58
CA ARG A 548 -19.32 -20.87 -33.84
C ARG A 548 -18.40 -20.47 -32.69
N THR A 549 -17.49 -19.52 -32.91
CA THR A 549 -16.62 -18.96 -31.87
C THR A 549 -17.42 -18.25 -30.77
N PHE A 550 -18.48 -17.54 -31.14
CA PHE A 550 -19.38 -16.93 -30.15
C PHE A 550 -20.07 -17.98 -29.26
N ILE A 551 -20.56 -19.08 -29.85
CA ILE A 551 -21.15 -20.18 -29.08
C ILE A 551 -20.11 -20.81 -28.12
N ARG A 552 -18.85 -21.01 -28.57
CA ARG A 552 -17.76 -21.47 -27.67
C ARG A 552 -17.59 -20.54 -26.48
N LEU A 553 -17.57 -19.22 -26.72
CA LEU A 553 -17.43 -18.24 -25.65
C LEU A 553 -18.62 -18.28 -24.69
N LEU A 554 -19.84 -18.42 -25.21
CA LEU A 554 -21.06 -18.49 -24.38
C LEU A 554 -21.04 -19.73 -23.48
N VAL A 555 -20.64 -20.88 -24.03
CA VAL A 555 -20.38 -22.13 -23.28
C VAL A 555 -19.33 -21.91 -22.17
N GLN A 556 -18.23 -21.23 -22.46
CA GLN A 556 -17.21 -20.92 -21.45
C GLN A 556 -17.75 -20.03 -20.33
N GLN A 557 -18.61 -19.05 -20.63
CA GLN A 557 -19.23 -18.22 -19.60
C GLN A 557 -20.23 -19.01 -18.75
N VAL A 558 -21.00 -19.92 -19.37
CA VAL A 558 -21.89 -20.83 -18.64
C VAL A 558 -21.08 -21.73 -17.70
N ALA A 559 -20.02 -22.39 -18.19
CA ALA A 559 -19.12 -23.19 -17.35
C ALA A 559 -18.58 -22.40 -16.16
N ALA A 560 -18.10 -21.17 -16.39
CA ALA A 560 -17.59 -20.30 -15.33
C ALA A 560 -18.66 -19.91 -14.29
N LEU A 561 -19.93 -19.73 -14.70
CA LEU A 561 -21.04 -19.51 -13.77
C LEU A 561 -21.31 -20.72 -12.88
N PHE A 562 -21.31 -21.93 -13.46
CA PHE A 562 -21.45 -23.18 -12.71
C PHE A 562 -20.29 -23.39 -11.72
N GLU A 563 -19.04 -23.17 -12.13
CA GLU A 563 -17.89 -23.24 -11.23
C GLU A 563 -18.02 -22.25 -10.06
N ARG A 564 -18.49 -21.03 -10.34
CA ARG A 564 -18.68 -20.00 -9.31
C ARG A 564 -19.81 -20.34 -8.35
N ARG A 565 -20.92 -20.92 -8.84
CA ARG A 565 -22.02 -21.42 -8.00
C ARG A 565 -21.52 -22.53 -7.08
N ARG A 566 -20.87 -23.54 -7.65
CA ARG A 566 -20.25 -24.66 -6.92
C ARG A 566 -19.30 -24.14 -5.84
N ARG A 567 -18.38 -23.23 -6.15
CA ARG A 567 -17.46 -22.63 -5.17
C ARG A 567 -18.17 -21.86 -4.05
N ARG A 568 -19.27 -21.16 -4.36
CA ARG A 568 -20.04 -20.40 -3.35
C ARG A 568 -20.77 -21.34 -2.39
N GLU A 569 -21.43 -22.37 -2.91
CA GLU A 569 -22.12 -23.39 -2.11
C GLU A 569 -21.12 -24.10 -1.18
N GLN A 570 -19.92 -24.44 -1.69
CA GLN A 570 -18.82 -25.01 -0.89
C GLN A 570 -18.36 -24.09 0.25
N LEU A 571 -18.16 -22.80 -0.03
CA LEU A 571 -17.74 -21.84 1.00
C LEU A 571 -18.83 -21.65 2.07
N GLN A 572 -20.11 -21.63 1.68
CA GLN A 572 -21.22 -21.53 2.61
C GLN A 572 -21.33 -22.77 3.51
N ALA A 573 -21.21 -23.95 2.91
CA ALA A 573 -21.13 -25.22 3.60
C ALA A 573 -20.00 -25.25 4.63
N LEU A 574 -18.76 -24.95 4.21
CA LEU A 574 -17.60 -24.90 5.09
C LEU A 574 -17.77 -23.85 6.20
N HIS A 575 -18.33 -22.69 5.88
CA HIS A 575 -18.59 -21.64 6.87
C HIS A 575 -19.59 -22.10 7.94
N LYS A 576 -20.70 -22.73 7.53
CA LYS A 576 -21.71 -23.26 8.46
C LYS A 576 -21.16 -24.40 9.32
N ALA A 577 -20.37 -25.30 8.72
CA ALA A 577 -19.66 -26.36 9.42
C ALA A 577 -18.71 -25.78 10.48
N THR A 578 -17.89 -24.80 10.09
CA THR A 578 -16.95 -24.12 10.99
C THR A 578 -17.69 -23.42 12.13
N GLN A 579 -18.78 -22.70 11.85
CA GLN A 579 -19.59 -22.07 12.89
C GLN A 579 -20.17 -23.08 13.89
N SER A 580 -20.64 -24.23 13.40
CA SER A 580 -21.20 -25.28 14.26
C SER A 580 -20.11 -25.90 15.14
N LEU A 581 -18.94 -26.19 14.57
CA LEU A 581 -17.78 -26.73 15.29
C LEU A 581 -17.27 -25.78 16.39
N PHE A 582 -17.16 -24.48 16.11
CA PHE A 582 -16.71 -23.49 17.11
C PHE A 582 -17.78 -23.09 18.13
N ALA A 583 -19.02 -23.53 17.94
CA ALA A 583 -20.10 -23.36 18.92
C ALA A 583 -20.20 -24.52 19.92
N ALA A 584 -19.45 -25.61 19.71
CA ALA A 584 -19.42 -26.74 20.62
C ALA A 584 -18.87 -26.34 21.99
N GLU A 585 -19.48 -26.86 23.06
CA GLU A 585 -19.05 -26.57 24.43
C GLU A 585 -18.10 -27.64 24.96
N THR A 586 -18.14 -28.85 24.40
CA THR A 586 -17.34 -29.99 24.85
C THR A 586 -16.62 -30.70 23.71
N THR A 587 -15.49 -31.31 24.04
CA THR A 587 -14.66 -32.06 23.08
C THR A 587 -15.42 -33.28 22.51
N ASP A 588 -16.43 -33.79 23.21
CA ASP A 588 -17.25 -34.94 22.80
C ASP A 588 -18.30 -34.63 21.72
N GLU A 589 -18.70 -33.36 21.57
CA GLU A 589 -19.69 -32.92 20.56
C GLU A 589 -19.08 -32.79 19.15
N ILE A 590 -17.78 -32.53 19.08
CA ILE A 590 -17.08 -32.21 17.84
C ILE A 590 -17.12 -33.36 16.81
N PRO A 591 -16.91 -34.64 17.16
CA PRO A 591 -17.01 -35.74 16.20
C PRO A 591 -18.36 -35.78 15.48
N SER A 592 -19.48 -35.70 16.21
CA SER A 592 -20.82 -35.73 15.62
C SER A 592 -21.12 -34.51 14.75
N LEU A 593 -20.71 -33.32 15.18
CA LEU A 593 -20.84 -32.11 14.36
C LEU A 593 -20.01 -32.18 13.07
N THR A 594 -18.85 -32.85 13.13
CA THR A 594 -17.99 -33.09 11.96
C THR A 594 -18.68 -34.01 10.97
N ILE A 595 -19.24 -35.14 11.44
CA ILE A 595 -19.96 -36.09 10.58
C ILE A 595 -21.19 -35.43 9.93
N GLN A 596 -22.02 -34.73 10.69
CA GLN A 596 -23.17 -33.99 10.14
C GLN A 596 -22.77 -32.94 9.10
N SER A 597 -21.61 -32.29 9.29
CA SER A 597 -21.08 -31.30 8.35
C SER A 597 -20.60 -31.93 7.05
N VAL A 598 -20.11 -33.17 7.09
CA VAL A 598 -19.74 -33.94 5.90
C VAL A 598 -21.00 -34.42 5.17
N GLU A 599 -21.97 -34.99 5.89
CA GLU A 599 -23.25 -35.47 5.31
C GLU A 599 -24.03 -34.34 4.62
N ALA A 600 -23.96 -33.11 5.11
CA ALA A 600 -24.66 -31.98 4.51
C ALA A 600 -24.05 -31.46 3.19
N VAL A 601 -22.85 -31.92 2.82
CA VAL A 601 -22.03 -31.33 1.74
C VAL A 601 -21.56 -32.37 0.74
N ALA A 602 -21.33 -33.59 1.20
CA ALA A 602 -20.85 -34.70 0.40
C ALA A 602 -21.88 -35.84 0.45
N ASP A 603 -22.80 -35.87 -0.50
CA ASP A 603 -23.68 -37.02 -0.75
C ASP A 603 -22.91 -38.25 -1.29
N SER A 604 -21.59 -38.14 -1.48
CA SER A 604 -20.83 -39.04 -2.36
C SER A 604 -19.86 -40.02 -1.67
N PHE A 605 -19.56 -39.90 -0.36
CA PHE A 605 -18.67 -40.87 0.31
C PHE A 605 -18.87 -40.98 1.85
N PRO A 606 -18.91 -42.20 2.40
CA PRO A 606 -18.93 -42.43 3.84
C PRO A 606 -17.62 -41.97 4.52
N VAL A 607 -17.74 -41.25 5.64
CA VAL A 607 -16.64 -40.81 6.51
C VAL A 607 -16.79 -41.35 7.94
N ALA A 608 -15.66 -41.60 8.60
CA ALA A 608 -15.52 -41.95 10.01
C ALA A 608 -14.50 -41.05 10.72
N PHE A 609 -14.78 -40.71 11.97
CA PHE A 609 -13.90 -39.95 12.85
C PHE A 609 -13.32 -40.88 13.92
N TYR A 610 -11.99 -41.03 13.94
CA TYR A 610 -11.28 -41.70 15.04
C TYR A 610 -10.59 -40.68 15.92
N ARG A 611 -10.86 -40.72 17.22
CA ARG A 611 -10.25 -39.85 18.23
C ARG A 611 -9.08 -40.55 18.92
N TRP A 612 -8.02 -39.81 19.20
CA TRP A 612 -6.93 -40.26 20.05
C TRP A 612 -7.37 -40.38 21.51
N ASP A 613 -7.17 -41.56 22.09
CA ASP A 613 -7.41 -41.81 23.52
C ASP A 613 -6.08 -41.91 24.26
N GLU A 614 -5.78 -40.93 25.11
CA GLU A 614 -4.52 -40.86 25.88
C GLU A 614 -4.38 -42.02 26.88
N ASP A 615 -5.50 -42.52 27.41
CA ASP A 615 -5.50 -43.58 28.44
C ASP A 615 -5.14 -44.96 27.86
N SER A 616 -5.72 -45.31 26.70
CA SER A 616 -5.43 -46.58 26.02
C SER A 616 -4.25 -46.52 25.06
N GLY A 617 -3.86 -45.32 24.61
CA GLY A 617 -2.81 -45.13 23.61
C GLY A 617 -3.21 -45.62 22.21
N THR A 618 -4.50 -45.51 21.86
CA THR A 618 -5.06 -46.01 20.60
C THR A 618 -5.98 -44.98 19.94
N LEU A 619 -6.33 -45.19 18.68
CA LEU A 619 -7.37 -44.42 17.98
C LEU A 619 -8.72 -45.13 18.13
N VAL A 620 -9.72 -44.47 18.73
CA VAL A 620 -11.06 -45.02 19.00
C VAL A 620 -12.08 -44.38 18.08
N LEU A 621 -12.98 -45.16 17.49
CA LEU A 621 -14.06 -44.65 16.65
C LEU A 621 -15.00 -43.76 17.49
N ALA A 622 -15.09 -42.47 17.15
CA ALA A 622 -15.87 -41.50 17.88
C ALA A 622 -17.26 -41.27 17.27
N ASP A 623 -17.34 -41.14 15.94
CA ASP A 623 -18.59 -41.07 15.20
C ASP A 623 -18.36 -41.42 13.72
N ASP A 624 -19.41 -41.85 13.02
CA ASP A 624 -19.31 -42.32 11.64
C ASP A 624 -20.62 -42.23 10.83
N THR A 625 -20.47 -42.16 9.50
CA THR A 625 -21.59 -42.26 8.55
C THR A 625 -21.85 -43.71 8.18
N ALA A 626 -23.06 -44.05 7.73
CA ALA A 626 -23.37 -45.39 7.27
C ALA A 626 -22.43 -45.83 6.11
N PRO A 627 -21.76 -47.00 6.20
CA PRO A 627 -20.84 -47.46 5.17
C PRO A 627 -21.56 -47.72 3.85
N SER A 628 -20.87 -47.44 2.74
CA SER A 628 -21.38 -47.57 1.36
C SER A 628 -21.72 -49.03 1.00
N THR A 629 -21.07 -49.99 1.65
CA THR A 629 -21.28 -51.43 1.47
C THR A 629 -22.12 -52.01 2.62
N ALA A 630 -23.29 -52.56 2.30
CA ALA A 630 -24.17 -53.19 3.27
C ALA A 630 -23.47 -54.40 3.97
N GLY A 631 -23.16 -54.25 5.26
CA GLY A 631 -22.54 -55.29 6.09
C GLY A 631 -21.06 -55.08 6.45
N ALA A 632 -20.40 -54.04 5.92
CA ALA A 632 -19.06 -53.68 6.35
C ALA A 632 -19.10 -53.02 7.74
N GLN A 633 -18.44 -53.60 8.75
CA GLN A 633 -18.26 -52.98 10.08
C GLN A 633 -16.88 -52.30 10.17
N ARG A 634 -16.84 -51.02 10.54
CA ARG A 634 -15.59 -50.33 10.85
C ARG A 634 -15.03 -50.81 12.19
N PRO A 635 -13.69 -50.92 12.36
CA PRO A 635 -13.10 -51.30 13.62
C PRO A 635 -13.39 -50.24 14.70
N GLU A 636 -13.79 -50.68 15.90
CA GLU A 636 -14.04 -49.76 17.02
C GLU A 636 -12.75 -49.09 17.55
N GLN A 637 -11.60 -49.75 17.37
CA GLN A 637 -10.31 -49.30 17.87
C GLN A 637 -9.18 -49.71 16.91
N ILE A 638 -8.24 -48.80 16.66
CA ILE A 638 -7.05 -49.01 15.84
C ILE A 638 -5.82 -48.93 16.74
N GLN A 639 -5.05 -50.02 16.78
CA GLN A 639 -3.86 -50.15 17.63
C GLN A 639 -2.59 -49.61 16.97
N PRO A 640 -1.57 -49.25 17.78
CA PRO A 640 -0.24 -48.93 17.27
C PRO A 640 0.35 -50.04 16.40
N GLY A 641 0.74 -49.71 15.16
CA GLY A 641 1.34 -50.67 14.23
C GLY A 641 1.53 -50.13 12.82
N ASP A 642 1.59 -51.05 11.85
CA ASP A 642 1.75 -50.73 10.42
C ASP A 642 0.40 -50.41 9.72
N ASP A 643 -0.66 -50.15 10.50
CA ASP A 643 -1.96 -49.74 9.98
C ASP A 643 -1.84 -48.36 9.28
N PRO A 644 -2.33 -48.18 8.04
CA PRO A 644 -2.18 -46.91 7.32
C PRO A 644 -2.90 -45.73 8.01
N VAL A 645 -3.98 -46.00 8.75
CA VAL A 645 -4.68 -44.98 9.56
C VAL A 645 -3.81 -44.55 10.73
N TRP A 646 -3.20 -45.52 11.43
CA TRP A 646 -2.26 -45.25 12.52
C TRP A 646 -1.01 -44.50 12.07
N THR A 647 -0.38 -44.95 10.98
CA THR A 647 0.83 -44.31 10.47
C THR A 647 0.58 -42.88 9.98
N THR A 648 -0.61 -42.59 9.45
CA THR A 648 -1.02 -41.24 9.05
C THR A 648 -1.22 -40.31 10.26
N PHE A 649 -1.83 -40.80 11.33
CA PHE A 649 -1.92 -40.07 12.61
C PHE A 649 -0.52 -39.68 13.12
N VAL A 650 0.39 -40.66 13.20
CA VAL A 650 1.75 -40.43 13.73
C VAL A 650 2.59 -39.52 12.83
N ARG A 651 2.44 -39.61 11.51
CA ARG A 651 3.17 -38.75 10.55
C ARG A 651 2.59 -37.34 10.47
N ASN A 652 1.31 -37.16 10.77
CA ASN A 652 0.56 -35.91 10.65
C ASN A 652 0.66 -35.29 9.22
N ASP A 653 0.69 -36.14 8.19
CA ASP A 653 0.69 -35.75 6.78
C ASP A 653 -0.40 -36.55 6.05
N PRO A 654 -1.35 -35.91 5.34
CA PRO A 654 -2.38 -36.64 4.59
C PRO A 654 -1.76 -37.58 3.56
N THR A 655 -2.02 -38.89 3.69
CA THR A 655 -1.60 -39.91 2.73
C THR A 655 -2.70 -40.15 1.70
N LEU A 656 -2.31 -40.20 0.43
CA LEU A 656 -3.17 -40.55 -0.72
C LEU A 656 -3.04 -42.05 -1.09
N GLU A 657 -2.42 -42.87 -0.24
CA GLU A 657 -2.19 -44.28 -0.57
C GLU A 657 -3.52 -45.07 -0.47
N PRO A 658 -3.84 -45.91 -1.46
CA PRO A 658 -5.02 -46.76 -1.40
C PRO A 658 -4.90 -47.74 -0.24
N LEU A 659 -5.73 -47.51 0.79
CA LEU A 659 -5.93 -48.44 1.90
C LEU A 659 -6.42 -49.80 1.37
N GLN A 660 -5.55 -50.83 1.38
CA GLN A 660 -6.00 -52.22 1.42
C GLN A 660 -6.38 -52.54 2.85
N ILE A 661 -7.62 -52.22 3.23
CA ILE A 661 -8.21 -52.82 4.43
C ILE A 661 -8.41 -54.29 4.09
N GLU A 662 -7.91 -55.24 4.89
CA GLU A 662 -8.15 -56.68 4.72
C GLU A 662 -9.65 -57.00 4.93
N ARG A 663 -10.50 -56.64 3.96
CA ARG A 663 -11.84 -57.16 3.79
C ARG A 663 -12.17 -57.19 2.31
N GLU A 664 -12.71 -58.33 1.89
CA GLU A 664 -13.35 -58.50 0.59
C GLU A 664 -14.28 -57.29 0.34
N THR A 665 -13.96 -56.45 -0.66
CA THR A 665 -14.83 -55.45 -1.33
C THR A 665 -14.75 -53.93 -1.02
N ALA A 666 -13.64 -53.36 -0.55
CA ALA A 666 -13.48 -51.89 -0.55
C ALA A 666 -12.25 -51.41 -1.37
N ASP A 667 -12.51 -50.72 -2.48
CA ASP A 667 -11.49 -50.13 -3.36
C ASP A 667 -11.11 -48.72 -2.86
N SER A 668 -9.93 -48.59 -2.22
CA SER A 668 -9.24 -47.33 -1.84
C SER A 668 -9.97 -46.36 -0.88
N GLY A 669 -9.24 -45.75 0.05
CA GLY A 669 -9.79 -44.80 1.04
C GLY A 669 -8.80 -43.68 1.32
N PHE A 670 -9.29 -42.54 1.81
CA PHE A 670 -8.50 -41.34 2.10
C PHE A 670 -8.45 -41.06 3.61
N VAL A 671 -7.26 -40.80 4.15
CA VAL A 671 -7.06 -40.52 5.59
C VAL A 671 -6.48 -39.14 5.80
N VAL A 672 -7.10 -38.36 6.69
CA VAL A 672 -6.67 -37.00 7.04
C VAL A 672 -6.40 -36.90 8.55
N PRO A 673 -5.18 -36.51 8.97
CA PRO A 673 -4.90 -36.29 10.39
C PRO A 673 -5.54 -34.99 10.91
N ILE A 674 -6.03 -35.06 12.15
CA ILE A 674 -6.60 -33.97 12.94
C ILE A 674 -5.58 -33.59 14.02
N GLN A 675 -4.32 -33.36 13.59
CA GLN A 675 -3.20 -33.11 14.51
C GLN A 675 -3.12 -34.20 15.60
N ASP A 676 -2.95 -33.80 16.86
CA ASP A 676 -2.79 -34.70 18.00
C ASP A 676 -4.14 -35.29 18.49
N PHE A 677 -5.26 -34.91 17.88
CA PHE A 677 -6.60 -35.28 18.34
C PHE A 677 -7.17 -36.55 17.70
N GLY A 678 -6.67 -36.95 16.53
CA GLY A 678 -7.21 -38.10 15.81
C GLY A 678 -7.08 -38.04 14.29
N VAL A 679 -7.95 -38.76 13.57
CA VAL A 679 -7.96 -38.89 12.10
C VAL A 679 -9.38 -38.99 11.56
N LEU A 680 -9.60 -38.41 10.37
CA LEU A 680 -10.80 -38.63 9.54
C LEU A 680 -10.47 -39.65 8.45
N VAL A 681 -11.33 -40.64 8.27
CA VAL A 681 -11.21 -41.69 7.25
C VAL A 681 -12.41 -41.62 6.31
N ALA A 682 -12.19 -41.51 5.01
CA ALA A 682 -13.23 -41.50 3.99
C ALA A 682 -13.09 -42.74 3.07
N ASP A 683 -14.19 -43.48 2.89
CA ASP A 683 -14.25 -44.66 2.03
C ASP A 683 -14.58 -44.23 0.59
N GLN A 684 -13.81 -44.64 -0.44
CA GLN A 684 -14.14 -44.26 -1.82
C GLN A 684 -15.27 -45.11 -2.41
N ALA A 685 -16.04 -44.48 -3.31
CA ALA A 685 -16.72 -45.13 -4.43
C ALA A 685 -16.07 -44.62 -5.72
N ALA A 686 -15.51 -45.53 -6.53
CA ALA A 686 -14.96 -45.42 -7.89
C ALA A 686 -14.54 -44.04 -8.46
N GLU A 687 -13.34 -44.00 -9.04
CA GLU A 687 -12.68 -42.89 -9.77
C GLU A 687 -13.64 -41.88 -10.46
N SER A 688 -14.07 -40.86 -9.71
CA SER A 688 -14.74 -39.67 -10.26
C SER A 688 -13.95 -38.39 -9.95
N PRO A 689 -14.02 -37.34 -10.79
CA PRO A 689 -13.42 -36.03 -10.49
C PRO A 689 -13.97 -35.36 -9.21
N GLU A 690 -15.16 -35.75 -8.76
CA GLU A 690 -15.74 -35.31 -7.48
C GLU A 690 -14.89 -35.76 -6.27
N THR A 691 -14.14 -36.85 -6.43
CA THR A 691 -13.24 -37.38 -5.40
C THR A 691 -12.16 -36.35 -5.05
N VAL A 692 -11.47 -35.74 -6.02
CA VAL A 692 -10.41 -34.71 -5.77
C VAL A 692 -10.95 -33.54 -4.93
N PHE A 693 -12.21 -33.17 -5.15
CA PHE A 693 -12.88 -32.13 -4.38
C PHE A 693 -13.19 -32.54 -2.94
N GLY A 694 -13.66 -33.78 -2.73
CA GLY A 694 -13.86 -34.35 -1.39
C GLY A 694 -12.60 -34.32 -0.52
N HIS A 695 -11.44 -34.59 -1.12
CA HIS A 695 -10.15 -34.56 -0.44
C HIS A 695 -9.81 -33.15 0.11
N ALA A 696 -9.92 -32.12 -0.74
CA ALA A 696 -9.61 -30.74 -0.34
C ALA A 696 -10.59 -30.20 0.71
N PHE A 697 -11.87 -30.57 0.60
CA PHE A 697 -12.88 -30.24 1.61
C PHE A 697 -12.58 -30.91 2.95
N LEU A 698 -12.32 -32.23 2.96
CA LEU A 698 -11.98 -32.98 4.18
C LEU A 698 -10.70 -32.47 4.85
N GLN A 699 -9.67 -32.13 4.08
CA GLN A 699 -8.45 -31.52 4.62
C GLN A 699 -8.72 -30.18 5.29
N THR A 700 -9.56 -29.35 4.68
CA THR A 700 -9.91 -28.04 5.24
C THR A 700 -10.78 -28.19 6.48
N LEU A 701 -11.74 -29.12 6.46
CA LEU A 701 -12.59 -29.45 7.59
C LEU A 701 -11.76 -30.01 8.75
N ALA A 702 -10.84 -30.95 8.52
CA ALA A 702 -9.96 -31.50 9.55
C ALA A 702 -9.15 -30.42 10.26
N ARG A 703 -8.67 -29.40 9.54
CA ARG A 703 -7.99 -28.24 10.15
C ARG A 703 -8.92 -27.40 11.01
N SER A 704 -10.14 -27.13 10.55
CA SER A 704 -11.15 -26.41 11.34
C SER A 704 -11.55 -27.21 12.59
N VAL A 705 -11.67 -28.53 12.47
CA VAL A 705 -11.95 -29.45 13.58
C VAL A 705 -10.82 -29.42 14.61
N ALA A 706 -9.56 -29.54 14.18
CA ALA A 706 -8.42 -29.45 15.09
C ALA A 706 -8.38 -28.11 15.84
N ALA A 707 -8.64 -27.01 15.15
CA ALA A 707 -8.70 -25.68 15.76
C ALA A 707 -9.88 -25.53 16.74
N ALA A 708 -11.03 -26.13 16.44
CA ALA A 708 -12.18 -26.15 17.33
C ALA A 708 -11.90 -26.98 18.59
N LEU A 709 -11.33 -28.18 18.45
CA LEU A 709 -10.91 -29.04 19.57
C LEU A 709 -9.91 -28.32 20.49
N GLU A 710 -8.92 -27.65 19.91
CA GLU A 710 -7.95 -26.87 20.70
C GLU A 710 -8.62 -25.69 21.43
N THR A 711 -9.59 -25.02 20.78
CA THR A 711 -10.32 -23.90 21.40
C THR A 711 -11.22 -24.37 22.55
N VAL A 712 -11.95 -25.46 22.36
CA VAL A 712 -12.80 -26.04 23.41
C VAL A 712 -11.94 -26.50 24.59
N ARG A 713 -10.84 -27.21 24.33
CA ARG A 713 -9.86 -27.61 25.35
C ARG A 713 -9.28 -26.41 26.11
N GLN A 714 -8.98 -25.30 25.44
CA GLN A 714 -8.51 -24.07 26.07
C GLN A 714 -9.59 -23.40 26.92
N ASN A 715 -10.84 -23.38 26.47
CA ASN A 715 -11.96 -22.83 27.21
C ASN A 715 -12.27 -23.64 28.47
N GLU A 716 -12.28 -24.97 28.38
CA GLU A 716 -12.41 -25.87 29.54
C GLU A 716 -11.29 -25.59 30.57
N GLN A 717 -10.05 -25.41 30.11
CA GLN A 717 -8.92 -25.03 30.98
C GLN A 717 -9.10 -23.64 31.62
N LEU A 718 -9.52 -22.62 30.85
CA LEU A 718 -9.75 -21.26 31.35
C LEU A 718 -10.91 -21.19 32.35
N GLN A 719 -11.98 -21.94 32.12
CA GLN A 719 -13.12 -22.01 33.04
C GLN A 719 -12.68 -22.63 34.37
N SER A 720 -11.91 -23.73 34.33
CA SER A 720 -11.33 -24.34 35.53
C SER A 720 -10.40 -23.38 36.30
N TYR A 721 -9.66 -22.53 35.58
CA TYR A 721 -8.76 -21.53 36.15
C TYR A 721 -9.52 -20.36 36.78
N THR A 722 -10.60 -19.91 36.14
CA THR A 722 -11.45 -18.81 36.59
C THR A 722 -12.19 -19.19 37.87
N GLU A 723 -12.80 -20.38 37.93
CA GLU A 723 -13.43 -20.89 39.16
C GLU A 723 -12.44 -21.01 40.33
N ARG A 724 -11.18 -21.37 40.02
CA ARG A 724 -10.11 -21.45 41.02
C ARG A 724 -9.65 -20.06 41.50
N LEU A 725 -9.70 -19.05 40.63
CA LEU A 725 -9.42 -17.65 40.95
C LEU A 725 -10.53 -17.04 41.81
N GLU A 726 -11.81 -17.27 41.47
CA GLU A 726 -12.96 -16.82 42.25
C GLU A 726 -12.95 -17.41 43.67
N ARG A 727 -12.74 -18.73 43.81
CA ARG A 727 -12.56 -19.36 45.14
C ARG A 727 -11.41 -18.75 45.94
N ARG A 728 -10.32 -18.34 45.28
CA ARG A 728 -9.17 -17.71 45.93
C ARG A 728 -9.45 -16.25 46.31
N ASN A 729 -10.25 -15.55 45.53
CA ASN A 729 -10.63 -14.16 45.79
C ASN A 729 -11.62 -14.06 46.96
N ASP A 730 -12.60 -14.97 47.03
CA ASP A 730 -13.55 -15.06 48.16
C ASP A 730 -12.83 -15.32 49.49
N GLN A 731 -11.80 -16.17 49.48
CA GLN A 731 -10.96 -16.44 50.64
C GLN A 731 -10.17 -15.19 51.08
N LEU A 732 -9.70 -14.37 50.14
CA LEU A 732 -8.98 -13.13 50.41
C LEU A 732 -9.90 -12.04 50.96
N GLU A 733 -11.13 -11.92 50.46
CA GLU A 733 -12.11 -10.96 51.00
C GLU A 733 -12.53 -11.30 52.43
N ARG A 734 -12.74 -12.59 52.72
CA ARG A 734 -13.04 -13.05 54.09
C ARG A 734 -11.92 -12.72 55.07
N LEU A 735 -10.66 -12.92 54.68
CA LEU A 735 -9.49 -12.57 55.49
C LEU A 735 -9.31 -11.05 55.65
N ARG A 736 -9.64 -10.24 54.63
CA ARG A 736 -9.61 -8.76 54.72
C ARG A 736 -10.67 -8.24 55.71
N ARG A 737 -11.88 -8.81 55.71
CA ARG A 737 -12.98 -8.37 56.59
C ARG A 737 -12.68 -8.64 58.07
N ILE A 738 -12.13 -9.81 58.40
CA ILE A 738 -11.75 -10.16 59.78
C ILE A 738 -10.59 -9.28 60.27
N ASN A 739 -9.55 -9.06 59.45
CA ASN A 739 -8.44 -8.18 59.81
C ASN A 739 -8.84 -6.71 59.97
N ALA A 740 -9.84 -6.23 59.21
CA ALA A 740 -10.36 -4.87 59.35
C ALA A 740 -11.05 -4.66 60.71
N ILE A 741 -11.91 -5.59 61.12
CA ILE A 741 -12.66 -5.50 62.39
C ILE A 741 -11.74 -5.62 63.60
N VAL A 742 -10.69 -6.44 63.51
CA VAL A 742 -9.67 -6.54 64.57
C VAL A 742 -8.87 -5.24 64.68
N ARG A 743 -8.49 -4.61 63.56
CA ARG A 743 -7.82 -3.30 63.58
C ARG A 743 -8.72 -2.19 64.14
N ASP A 744 -10.00 -2.19 63.82
CA ASP A 744 -10.96 -1.23 64.38
C ASP A 744 -11.15 -1.45 65.90
N THR A 745 -11.17 -2.71 66.34
CA THR A 745 -11.17 -3.05 67.77
C THR A 745 -9.87 -2.55 68.43
N GLN A 746 -8.70 -2.78 67.82
CA GLN A 746 -7.41 -2.28 68.32
C GLN A 746 -7.37 -0.75 68.43
N ARG A 747 -7.95 -0.01 67.47
CA ARG A 747 -8.05 1.45 67.54
C ARG A 747 -8.92 1.90 68.72
N THR A 748 -10.09 1.27 68.89
CA THR A 748 -11.02 1.56 69.98
C THR A 748 -10.39 1.27 71.35
N LEU A 749 -9.55 0.22 71.44
CA LEU A 749 -8.82 -0.15 72.66
C LEU A 749 -7.79 0.91 73.09
N VAL A 750 -7.14 1.61 72.14
CA VAL A 750 -6.14 2.65 72.43
C VAL A 750 -6.79 3.91 73.02
N GLU A 751 -7.97 4.28 72.48
CA GLU A 751 -8.69 5.50 72.87
C GLU A 751 -9.50 5.34 74.18
N ALA A 752 -9.74 4.11 74.64
CA ALA A 752 -10.54 3.86 75.83
C ALA A 752 -9.89 4.39 77.13
N ASP A 753 -10.68 5.09 77.95
CA ASP A 753 -10.23 5.72 79.20
C ASP A 753 -10.40 4.85 80.46
N SER A 754 -11.04 3.68 80.33
CA SER A 754 -11.27 2.76 81.45
C SER A 754 -11.25 1.30 81.01
N ARG A 755 -10.87 0.41 81.94
CA ARG A 755 -10.92 -1.04 81.74
C ARG A 755 -12.32 -1.53 81.34
N SER A 756 -13.38 -0.98 81.95
CA SER A 756 -14.76 -1.35 81.61
C SER A 756 -15.14 -0.96 80.19
N ALA A 757 -14.64 0.18 79.69
CA ALA A 757 -14.88 0.62 78.31
C ALA A 757 -14.17 -0.30 77.30
N ILE A 758 -12.94 -0.71 77.61
CA ILE A 758 -12.19 -1.72 76.83
C ILE A 758 -12.98 -3.03 76.75
N GLU A 759 -13.36 -3.58 77.91
CA GLU A 759 -14.02 -4.89 77.97
C GLU A 759 -15.38 -4.91 77.23
N THR A 760 -16.13 -3.80 77.30
CA THR A 760 -17.42 -3.65 76.59
C THR A 760 -17.25 -3.52 75.08
N ALA A 761 -16.36 -2.62 74.63
CA ALA A 761 -16.12 -2.38 73.22
C ALA A 761 -15.62 -3.63 72.48
N VAL A 762 -14.79 -4.44 73.13
CA VAL A 762 -14.34 -5.72 72.59
C VAL A 762 -15.51 -6.67 72.36
N CYS A 763 -16.39 -6.85 73.35
CA CYS A 763 -17.50 -7.78 73.22
C CYS A 763 -18.47 -7.35 72.10
N GLU A 764 -18.79 -6.05 72.03
CA GLU A 764 -19.70 -5.51 71.01
C GLU A 764 -19.13 -5.66 69.58
N ASN A 765 -17.87 -5.28 69.37
CA ASN A 765 -17.22 -5.36 68.06
C ASN A 765 -17.07 -6.80 67.56
N LEU A 766 -16.82 -7.75 68.45
CA LEU A 766 -16.72 -9.17 68.07
C LEU A 766 -18.09 -9.73 67.67
N THR A 767 -19.17 -9.40 68.39
CA THR A 767 -20.53 -9.84 68.01
C THR A 767 -21.12 -9.12 66.79
N ALA A 768 -20.52 -8.01 66.35
CA ALA A 768 -20.90 -7.35 65.11
C ALA A 768 -20.52 -8.17 63.85
N ILE A 769 -19.70 -9.21 64.01
CA ILE A 769 -19.40 -10.16 62.94
C ILE A 769 -20.55 -11.16 62.83
N GLU A 770 -21.17 -11.28 61.64
CA GLU A 770 -22.35 -12.11 61.33
C GLU A 770 -22.30 -13.59 61.78
N HIS A 771 -21.16 -14.09 62.25
CA HIS A 771 -20.94 -15.49 62.61
C HIS A 771 -20.60 -15.72 64.09
N TRP A 772 -20.48 -14.67 64.92
CA TRP A 772 -20.20 -14.77 66.36
C TRP A 772 -21.38 -14.18 67.13
N GLU A 773 -22.19 -15.03 67.74
CA GLU A 773 -23.48 -14.61 68.32
C GLU A 773 -23.34 -14.05 69.74
N LEU A 774 -22.30 -14.46 70.45
CA LEU A 774 -22.11 -14.12 71.85
C LEU A 774 -20.61 -13.99 72.15
N ALA A 775 -20.24 -12.90 72.81
CA ALA A 775 -18.91 -12.72 73.36
C ALA A 775 -18.98 -12.16 74.78
N TRP A 776 -18.15 -12.66 75.70
CA TRP A 776 -18.07 -12.13 77.04
C TRP A 776 -16.65 -12.17 77.62
N ILE A 777 -16.35 -11.21 78.49
CA ILE A 777 -15.09 -11.14 79.23
C ILE A 777 -15.39 -11.35 80.71
N GLY A 778 -14.67 -12.28 81.32
CA GLY A 778 -14.79 -12.56 82.75
C GLY A 778 -13.43 -12.55 83.45
N ALA A 779 -13.47 -12.26 84.75
CA ALA A 779 -12.32 -12.42 85.63
C ALA A 779 -12.65 -13.43 86.74
N PRO A 780 -11.65 -14.20 87.21
CA PRO A 780 -11.88 -15.13 88.31
C PRO A 780 -12.16 -14.38 89.61
N ASP A 781 -13.14 -14.83 90.38
CA ASP A 781 -13.34 -14.37 91.75
C ASP A 781 -12.27 -14.97 92.66
N HIS A 782 -11.87 -14.30 93.75
CA HIS A 782 -10.98 -14.88 94.74
C HIS A 782 -11.80 -15.48 95.90
N PRO A 783 -11.71 -16.80 96.21
CA PRO A 783 -10.68 -17.76 95.80
C PRO A 783 -11.13 -18.74 94.67
N GLY A 784 -10.87 -18.35 93.42
CA GLY A 784 -10.53 -19.20 92.25
C GLY A 784 -11.53 -20.24 91.76
N ARG A 785 -12.85 -20.05 91.92
CA ARG A 785 -13.83 -21.08 91.48
C ARG A 785 -14.89 -20.59 90.49
N SER A 786 -15.24 -19.31 90.49
CA SER A 786 -16.22 -18.71 89.58
C SER A 786 -15.59 -17.62 88.71
N PHE A 787 -16.13 -17.43 87.50
CA PHE A 787 -15.86 -16.23 86.69
C PHE A 787 -17.00 -15.23 86.84
N THR A 788 -16.68 -14.02 87.29
CA THR A 788 -17.61 -12.90 87.22
C THR A 788 -17.53 -12.28 85.83
N VAL A 789 -18.66 -12.31 85.10
CA VAL A 789 -18.81 -11.62 83.81
C VAL A 789 -18.71 -10.12 84.04
N ARG A 790 -17.69 -9.49 83.46
CA ARG A 790 -17.46 -8.04 83.56
C ARG A 790 -18.10 -7.27 82.42
N ALA A 791 -18.02 -7.85 81.22
CA ALA A 791 -18.66 -7.33 80.02
C ALA A 791 -19.18 -8.50 79.18
N SER A 792 -20.26 -8.27 78.46
CA SER A 792 -20.85 -9.24 77.55
C SER A 792 -21.63 -8.55 76.46
N SER A 793 -21.56 -9.08 75.25
CA SER A 793 -22.47 -8.77 74.16
C SER A 793 -23.27 -10.02 73.82
N GLY A 794 -24.59 -9.92 73.98
CA GLY A 794 -25.56 -11.02 73.91
C GLY A 794 -26.19 -11.34 75.28
N PRO A 795 -27.51 -11.62 75.33
CA PRO A 795 -28.30 -11.62 76.56
C PRO A 795 -28.01 -12.79 77.52
N GLU A 796 -27.33 -13.84 77.06
CA GLU A 796 -27.25 -15.13 77.73
C GLU A 796 -25.88 -15.45 78.37
N ALA A 797 -24.91 -14.52 78.26
CA ALA A 797 -23.53 -14.70 78.75
C ALA A 797 -23.43 -15.05 80.24
N LYS A 798 -24.29 -14.46 81.09
CA LYS A 798 -24.28 -14.72 82.54
C LYS A 798 -24.67 -16.15 82.88
N SER A 799 -25.60 -16.74 82.12
CA SER A 799 -26.02 -18.13 82.30
C SER A 799 -24.91 -19.11 81.91
N LEU A 800 -24.16 -18.82 80.85
CA LEU A 800 -23.01 -19.63 80.41
C LEU A 800 -21.81 -19.53 81.34
N ALA A 801 -21.52 -18.33 81.85
CA ALA A 801 -20.48 -18.14 82.85
C ALA A 801 -20.82 -18.83 84.18
N ALA A 802 -22.09 -18.80 84.62
CA ALA A 802 -22.54 -19.53 85.80
C ALA A 802 -22.54 -21.06 85.60
N ALA A 803 -22.88 -21.55 84.41
CA ALA A 803 -22.85 -22.98 84.08
C ALA A 803 -21.42 -23.55 83.95
N SER A 804 -20.40 -22.67 83.94
CA SER A 804 -18.98 -23.03 83.87
C SER A 804 -18.35 -23.38 85.23
N ASP A 805 -19.08 -23.21 86.34
CA ASP A 805 -18.62 -23.29 87.73
C ASP A 805 -19.06 -24.60 88.44
N PHE A 806 -18.70 -25.78 87.89
CA PHE A 806 -19.12 -27.07 88.46
C PHE A 806 -18.00 -28.14 88.54
N ASP A 807 -17.81 -28.70 89.75
CA ASP A 807 -17.15 -29.98 90.08
C ASP A 807 -15.76 -30.29 89.50
N GLY A 808 -14.85 -29.32 89.49
CA GLY A 808 -13.40 -29.57 89.33
C GLY A 808 -12.95 -30.14 87.98
N GLN A 809 -13.87 -30.35 87.04
CA GLN A 809 -13.60 -30.51 85.62
C GLN A 809 -13.76 -29.13 85.00
N GLY A 810 -12.66 -28.39 84.80
CA GLY A 810 -12.74 -27.01 84.32
C GLY A 810 -13.48 -26.87 82.99
N SER A 811 -14.32 -25.83 82.85
CA SER A 811 -14.86 -25.38 81.56
C SER A 811 -13.73 -24.92 80.61
N ILE A 812 -14.06 -24.60 79.36
CA ILE A 812 -13.06 -24.06 78.42
C ILE A 812 -12.44 -22.74 78.92
N ALA A 813 -13.19 -21.93 79.67
CA ALA A 813 -12.73 -20.73 80.38
C ALA A 813 -11.64 -21.03 81.42
N HIS A 814 -11.89 -22.04 82.27
CA HIS A 814 -10.92 -22.46 83.28
C HIS A 814 -9.66 -23.03 82.63
N ALA A 815 -9.83 -23.90 81.63
CA ALA A 815 -8.70 -24.48 80.91
C ALA A 815 -7.86 -23.40 80.22
N ALA A 816 -8.48 -22.36 79.66
CA ALA A 816 -7.75 -21.25 79.04
C ALA A 816 -7.04 -20.36 80.07
N PHE A 817 -7.70 -20.03 81.18
CA PHE A 817 -7.13 -19.23 82.25
C PHE A 817 -5.99 -19.95 82.99
N ASP A 818 -6.17 -21.20 83.41
CA ASP A 818 -5.15 -21.90 84.20
C ASP A 818 -3.91 -22.23 83.38
N GLN A 819 -4.10 -22.53 82.09
CA GLN A 819 -3.04 -23.01 81.21
C GLN A 819 -2.48 -21.91 80.30
N GLN A 820 -3.04 -20.70 80.38
CA GLN A 820 -2.62 -19.52 79.61
C GLN A 820 -2.50 -19.82 78.10
N ARG A 821 -3.46 -20.58 77.56
CA ARG A 821 -3.53 -20.95 76.14
C ARG A 821 -4.95 -20.91 75.63
N ILE A 822 -5.11 -20.73 74.32
CA ILE A 822 -6.42 -20.80 73.68
C ILE A 822 -6.97 -22.23 73.79
N VAL A 823 -8.26 -22.33 74.14
CA VAL A 823 -9.00 -23.59 74.18
C VAL A 823 -10.23 -23.47 73.30
N GLU A 824 -10.34 -24.32 72.29
CA GLU A 824 -11.48 -24.35 71.37
C GLU A 824 -12.23 -25.69 71.46
N ARG A 825 -13.54 -25.63 71.19
CA ARG A 825 -14.37 -26.77 70.82
C ARG A 825 -15.08 -26.49 69.50
N SER A 826 -14.57 -27.08 68.43
CA SER A 826 -15.13 -26.94 67.08
C SER A 826 -16.51 -27.58 66.93
N ARG A 827 -16.92 -28.51 67.81
CA ARG A 827 -18.29 -29.08 67.82
C ARG A 827 -18.73 -29.32 69.26
N LEU A 828 -19.64 -28.50 69.76
CA LEU A 828 -20.14 -28.60 71.15
C LEU A 828 -20.88 -29.92 71.41
N LEU A 829 -21.61 -30.46 70.43
CA LEU A 829 -22.29 -31.76 70.53
C LEU A 829 -21.36 -32.93 70.86
N ALA A 830 -20.10 -32.88 70.38
CA ALA A 830 -19.10 -33.93 70.55
C ALA A 830 -17.95 -33.50 71.49
N ALA A 831 -18.09 -32.37 72.18
CA ALA A 831 -17.04 -31.78 73.00
C ALA A 831 -16.94 -32.42 74.38
N ASP A 832 -15.71 -32.70 74.81
CA ASP A 832 -15.40 -33.02 76.21
C ASP A 832 -15.40 -31.73 77.06
N GLY A 833 -16.05 -31.78 78.23
CA GLY A 833 -16.18 -30.68 79.20
C GLY A 833 -17.41 -30.85 80.11
N PRO A 834 -17.66 -29.94 81.07
CA PRO A 834 -18.79 -30.05 82.00
C PRO A 834 -20.13 -30.14 81.27
N GLU A 835 -20.95 -31.14 81.61
CA GLU A 835 -22.28 -31.31 81.02
C GLU A 835 -23.18 -30.07 81.18
N PRO A 836 -23.21 -29.37 82.35
CA PRO A 836 -24.06 -28.19 82.53
C PRO A 836 -23.73 -27.02 81.59
N TRP A 837 -22.45 -26.73 81.38
CA TRP A 837 -22.00 -25.70 80.42
C TRP A 837 -22.37 -26.09 78.99
N ARG A 838 -22.04 -27.34 78.59
CA ARG A 838 -22.29 -27.83 77.22
C ARG A 838 -23.77 -27.86 76.88
N ARG A 839 -24.61 -28.28 77.83
CA ARG A 839 -26.08 -28.30 77.68
C ARG A 839 -26.60 -26.88 77.50
N THR A 840 -26.21 -25.95 78.37
CA THR A 840 -26.61 -24.54 78.28
C THR A 840 -26.21 -23.93 76.94
N ALA A 841 -24.98 -24.16 76.46
CA ALA A 841 -24.52 -23.62 75.17
C ALA A 841 -25.29 -24.18 73.96
N ILE A 842 -25.65 -25.47 73.97
CA ILE A 842 -26.42 -26.10 72.89
C ILE A 842 -27.90 -25.66 72.94
N GLU A 843 -28.51 -25.57 74.13
CA GLU A 843 -29.89 -25.09 74.30
C GLU A 843 -30.07 -23.64 73.82
N GLN A 844 -28.99 -22.86 73.85
CA GLN A 844 -28.91 -21.48 73.36
C GLN A 844 -28.56 -21.37 71.87
N GLY A 845 -28.44 -22.50 71.16
CA GLY A 845 -28.24 -22.54 69.70
C GLY A 845 -26.78 -22.53 69.24
N HIS A 846 -25.81 -22.43 70.15
CA HIS A 846 -24.40 -22.40 69.80
C HIS A 846 -23.86 -23.80 69.45
N GLN A 847 -22.99 -23.88 68.45
CA GLN A 847 -22.41 -25.14 67.95
C GLN A 847 -20.88 -25.22 68.07
N SER A 848 -20.19 -24.10 68.27
CA SER A 848 -18.76 -24.07 68.61
C SER A 848 -18.42 -22.93 69.57
N ALA A 849 -17.31 -23.06 70.30
CA ALA A 849 -16.86 -22.06 71.27
C ALA A 849 -15.33 -22.00 71.34
N ILE A 850 -14.79 -20.80 71.60
CA ILE A 850 -13.37 -20.55 71.82
C ILE A 850 -13.16 -19.67 73.06
N SER A 851 -12.16 -20.02 73.85
CA SER A 851 -11.76 -19.30 75.06
C SER A 851 -10.32 -18.82 74.92
N ILE A 852 -10.10 -17.52 75.13
CA ILE A 852 -8.84 -16.83 74.91
C ILE A 852 -8.39 -16.20 76.24
N PRO A 853 -7.18 -16.51 76.74
CA PRO A 853 -6.66 -15.87 77.94
C PRO A 853 -6.32 -14.40 77.67
N ILE A 854 -6.69 -13.52 78.62
CA ILE A 854 -6.31 -12.11 78.62
C ILE A 854 -5.15 -11.97 79.61
N SER A 855 -3.93 -12.06 79.10
CA SER A 855 -2.70 -12.05 79.89
C SER A 855 -1.64 -11.19 79.24
N TYR A 856 -0.92 -10.42 80.07
CA TYR A 856 0.25 -9.67 79.63
C TYR A 856 1.36 -9.85 80.67
N GLU A 857 2.55 -10.21 80.19
CA GLU A 857 3.68 -10.68 81.02
C GLU A 857 3.27 -11.85 81.93
N SER A 858 3.45 -11.73 83.24
CA SER A 858 3.13 -12.74 84.25
C SER A 858 1.77 -12.50 84.93
N ARG A 859 0.97 -11.52 84.47
CA ARG A 859 -0.33 -11.18 85.05
C ARG A 859 -1.49 -11.60 84.16
N ALA A 860 -2.34 -12.46 84.70
CA ALA A 860 -3.61 -12.86 84.07
C ALA A 860 -4.74 -11.92 84.51
N TYR A 861 -5.39 -11.26 83.55
CA TYR A 861 -6.46 -10.30 83.79
C TYR A 861 -7.86 -10.90 83.69
N GLY A 862 -8.01 -12.00 82.94
CA GLY A 862 -9.28 -12.69 82.73
C GLY A 862 -9.27 -13.60 81.50
N VAL A 863 -10.45 -13.94 81.01
CA VAL A 863 -10.65 -14.68 79.75
C VAL A 863 -11.70 -13.98 78.88
N LEU A 864 -11.53 -14.09 77.56
CA LEU A 864 -12.49 -13.72 76.54
C LEU A 864 -13.08 -15.00 75.94
N GLU A 865 -14.40 -15.10 75.96
CA GLU A 865 -15.17 -16.26 75.51
C GLU A 865 -16.04 -15.85 74.32
N ILE A 866 -16.01 -16.65 73.24
CA ILE A 866 -16.76 -16.39 72.01
C ILE A 866 -17.48 -17.66 71.57
N TYR A 867 -18.76 -17.53 71.22
CA TYR A 867 -19.61 -18.62 70.75
C TYR A 867 -20.13 -18.34 69.34
N ALA A 868 -20.26 -19.41 68.55
CA ALA A 868 -20.75 -19.37 67.18
C ALA A 868 -21.85 -20.42 66.94
N ASP A 869 -22.75 -20.11 66.03
CA ASP A 869 -23.92 -20.90 65.62
C ASP A 869 -23.59 -22.13 64.75
N ARG A 870 -22.35 -22.20 64.24
CA ARG A 870 -21.89 -23.26 63.33
C ARG A 870 -20.73 -24.07 63.89
N PRO A 871 -20.56 -25.34 63.46
CA PRO A 871 -19.42 -26.15 63.85
C PRO A 871 -18.16 -25.71 63.09
N GLY A 872 -17.00 -25.74 63.76
CA GLY A 872 -15.70 -25.39 63.18
C GLY A 872 -15.60 -23.92 62.77
N ALA A 873 -16.27 -23.04 63.52
CA ALA A 873 -16.35 -21.62 63.16
C ALA A 873 -15.01 -20.88 63.20
N PHE A 874 -14.00 -21.44 63.88
CA PHE A 874 -12.69 -20.83 64.11
C PHE A 874 -11.58 -21.58 63.36
N SER A 875 -11.12 -20.99 62.26
CA SER A 875 -9.96 -21.43 61.46
C SER A 875 -8.63 -21.06 62.14
N ASP A 876 -7.53 -21.64 61.67
CA ASP A 876 -6.20 -21.36 62.22
C ASP A 876 -5.82 -19.86 62.13
N SER A 877 -6.24 -19.18 61.06
CA SER A 877 -6.05 -17.74 60.91
C SER A 877 -6.88 -16.93 61.91
N GLU A 878 -8.15 -17.30 62.13
CA GLU A 878 -9.02 -16.65 63.12
C GLU A 878 -8.48 -16.87 64.55
N ARG A 879 -7.98 -18.06 64.87
CA ARG A 879 -7.33 -18.37 66.17
C ARG A 879 -6.12 -17.48 66.41
N SER A 880 -5.24 -17.34 65.42
CA SER A 880 -4.03 -16.51 65.54
C SER A 880 -4.36 -15.05 65.79
N VAL A 881 -5.35 -14.53 65.08
CA VAL A 881 -5.80 -13.13 65.21
C VAL A 881 -6.47 -12.89 66.56
N LEU A 882 -7.30 -13.82 67.04
CA LEU A 882 -7.92 -13.75 68.35
C LEU A 882 -6.90 -13.88 69.50
N ALA A 883 -5.83 -14.66 69.33
CA ALA A 883 -4.71 -14.72 70.27
C ALA A 883 -4.01 -13.37 70.43
N GLU A 884 -3.72 -12.73 69.29
CA GLU A 884 -3.11 -11.39 69.26
C GLU A 884 -4.03 -10.35 69.90
N LEU A 885 -5.35 -10.46 69.65
CA LEU A 885 -6.34 -9.60 70.27
C LEU A 885 -6.37 -9.78 71.80
N GLY A 886 -6.37 -11.01 72.32
CA GLY A 886 -6.30 -11.28 73.76
C GLY A 886 -5.08 -10.63 74.44
N THR A 887 -3.94 -10.68 73.77
CA THR A 887 -2.70 -10.01 74.22
C THR A 887 -2.82 -8.49 74.17
N THR A 888 -3.41 -7.96 73.10
CA THR A 888 -3.60 -6.51 72.92
C THR A 888 -4.59 -5.94 73.94
N ILE A 889 -5.66 -6.66 74.26
CA ILE A 889 -6.62 -6.29 75.31
C ILE A 889 -5.90 -6.23 76.67
N ALA A 890 -5.07 -7.25 76.98
CA ALA A 890 -4.31 -7.27 78.22
C ALA A 890 -3.34 -6.08 78.32
N TYR A 891 -2.65 -5.75 77.22
CA TYR A 891 -1.80 -4.55 77.14
C TYR A 891 -2.59 -3.25 77.32
N ALA A 892 -3.75 -3.11 76.67
CA ALA A 892 -4.59 -1.92 76.79
C ALA A 892 -5.13 -1.75 78.22
N ILE A 893 -5.57 -2.84 78.86
CA ILE A 893 -5.97 -2.85 80.27
C ILE A 893 -4.80 -2.44 81.16
N ALA A 894 -3.61 -3.01 80.94
CA ALA A 894 -2.40 -2.65 81.70
C ALA A 894 -2.04 -1.17 81.52
N ALA A 895 -2.09 -0.64 80.29
CA ALA A 895 -1.80 0.74 79.98
C ALA A 895 -2.83 1.73 80.56
N VAL A 896 -4.11 1.35 80.62
CA VAL A 896 -5.16 2.16 81.27
C VAL A 896 -5.05 2.09 82.79
N GLU A 897 -4.82 0.91 83.38
CA GLU A 897 -4.53 0.78 84.82
C GLU A 897 -3.28 1.61 85.19
N GLN A 898 -2.25 1.60 84.35
CA GLN A 898 -1.03 2.41 84.53
C GLN A 898 -1.30 3.92 84.36
N ARG A 899 -2.03 4.34 83.32
CA ARG A 899 -2.43 5.75 83.11
C ARG A 899 -3.32 6.27 84.23
N GLN A 900 -4.29 5.49 84.71
CA GLN A 900 -5.13 5.86 85.85
C GLN A 900 -4.30 5.98 87.13
N ALA A 901 -3.32 5.10 87.31
CA ALA A 901 -2.42 5.15 88.43
C ALA A 901 -1.28 6.19 88.27
N LEU A 902 -1.14 6.81 87.09
CA LEU A 902 -0.34 8.03 86.83
C LEU A 902 -1.18 9.32 86.95
N ARG A 903 -2.51 9.25 86.71
CA ARG A 903 -3.47 10.36 86.85
C ARG A 903 -3.96 10.58 88.28
N ALA A 904 -3.70 9.66 89.19
CA ALA A 904 -3.94 9.87 90.62
C ALA A 904 -2.83 10.76 91.20
N ASP A 905 -2.94 12.08 91.03
CA ASP A 905 -2.01 13.10 91.55
C ASP A 905 -2.16 13.28 93.08
N SER A 906 -1.91 12.20 93.83
CA SER A 906 -1.65 12.23 95.26
C SER A 906 -0.40 11.40 95.54
N HIS A 907 0.74 12.06 95.74
CA HIS A 907 1.93 11.37 96.21
C HIS A 907 1.93 11.33 97.74
N VAL A 908 2.53 10.28 98.30
CA VAL A 908 2.66 10.17 99.76
C VAL A 908 4.10 10.47 100.15
N VAL A 909 4.27 11.50 100.98
CA VAL A 909 5.54 11.78 101.65
C VAL A 909 5.56 11.01 102.96
N LEU A 910 6.53 10.12 103.11
CA LEU A 910 6.83 9.42 104.36
C LEU A 910 8.09 10.01 105.00
N GLU A 911 8.00 10.29 106.29
CA GLU A 911 9.15 10.58 107.15
C GLU A 911 9.38 9.38 108.06
N CYS A 912 10.55 8.77 107.96
CA CYS A 912 10.97 7.59 108.69
C CYS A 912 12.18 7.93 109.56
N SER A 913 12.19 7.42 110.80
CA SER A 913 13.39 7.30 111.62
C SER A 913 14.13 6.05 111.20
N MET A 914 15.42 6.18 110.92
CA MET A 914 16.32 5.10 110.55
C MET A 914 17.35 4.88 111.68
N PRO A 915 17.84 3.64 111.85
CA PRO A 915 18.91 3.35 112.79
C PRO A 915 20.21 4.07 112.40
N THR A 916 21.11 4.26 113.38
CA THR A 916 22.45 4.83 113.19
C THR A 916 23.53 3.77 112.92
N ASP A 917 23.15 2.49 112.96
CA ASP A 917 23.94 1.33 112.59
C ASP A 917 23.32 0.59 111.38
N GLY A 918 24.13 -0.18 110.65
CA GLY A 918 23.66 -1.01 109.55
C GLY A 918 24.50 -0.84 108.29
N GLU A 919 23.97 -0.14 107.29
CA GLU A 919 24.75 0.16 106.09
C GLU A 919 25.58 1.44 106.24
N TRP A 920 26.61 1.57 105.41
CA TRP A 920 27.60 2.64 105.53
C TRP A 920 27.01 4.06 105.43
N LEU A 921 25.90 4.28 104.70
CA LEU A 921 25.23 5.59 104.65
C LEU A 921 24.57 5.97 105.98
N LEU A 922 24.08 4.99 106.74
CA LEU A 922 23.50 5.23 108.07
C LEU A 922 24.60 5.55 109.10
N GLU A 923 25.80 5.00 108.92
CA GLU A 923 26.94 5.17 109.84
C GLU A 923 27.78 6.44 109.57
N LEU A 924 27.37 7.28 108.62
CA LEU A 924 28.14 8.46 108.21
C LEU A 924 28.33 9.48 109.35
N ALA A 925 27.36 9.66 110.24
CA ALA A 925 27.48 10.63 111.33
C ALA A 925 28.59 10.24 112.33
N ALA A 926 28.71 8.94 112.63
CA ALA A 926 29.76 8.41 113.49
C ALA A 926 31.15 8.54 112.85
N THR A 927 31.22 8.49 111.52
CA THR A 927 32.47 8.60 110.75
C THR A 927 32.90 10.05 110.54
N LEU A 928 31.94 10.95 110.29
CA LEU A 928 32.19 12.35 109.95
C LEU A 928 32.27 13.25 111.18
N GLU A 929 31.74 12.81 112.33
CA GLU A 929 31.58 13.59 113.57
C GLU A 929 30.81 14.91 113.37
N THR A 930 30.01 15.00 112.31
CA THR A 930 29.18 16.15 111.95
C THR A 930 27.92 15.69 111.23
N ASP A 931 26.90 16.54 111.22
CA ASP A 931 25.63 16.24 110.57
C ASP A 931 25.75 16.41 109.05
N LEU A 932 25.13 15.49 108.33
CA LEU A 932 25.12 15.49 106.87
C LEU A 932 23.70 15.33 106.35
N CYS A 933 23.23 16.31 105.59
CA CYS A 933 21.91 16.27 104.98
C CYS A 933 22.02 15.99 103.48
N VAL A 934 21.83 14.74 103.07
CA VAL A 934 21.72 14.36 101.65
C VAL A 934 20.37 14.83 101.13
N THR A 935 20.39 15.68 100.10
CA THR A 935 19.18 16.27 99.52
C THR A 935 18.78 15.64 98.20
N HIS A 936 19.76 15.17 97.42
CA HIS A 936 19.52 14.56 96.12
C HIS A 936 20.52 13.45 95.88
N VAL A 937 20.08 12.41 95.18
CA VAL A 937 20.94 11.35 94.68
C VAL A 937 20.62 11.13 93.21
N VAL A 938 21.67 11.13 92.39
CA VAL A 938 21.59 10.90 90.95
C VAL A 938 22.24 9.55 90.63
N PRO A 939 21.52 8.59 90.04
CA PRO A 939 22.13 7.35 89.57
C PRO A 939 23.08 7.64 88.40
N ARG A 940 24.25 7.01 88.40
CA ARG A 940 25.27 7.17 87.37
C ARG A 940 25.19 6.04 86.35
N THR A 941 25.44 6.35 85.08
CA THR A 941 25.43 5.33 84.01
C THR A 941 26.59 4.35 84.09
N ASP A 942 27.65 4.64 84.83
CA ASP A 942 28.78 3.72 85.05
C ASP A 942 28.56 2.70 86.18
N GLY A 943 27.35 2.66 86.76
CA GLY A 943 27.03 1.76 87.86
C GLY A 943 27.45 2.34 89.21
N GLY A 944 26.56 3.15 89.79
CA GLY A 944 26.74 3.79 91.08
C GLY A 944 25.79 4.97 91.25
N TYR A 945 26.05 5.79 92.26
CA TYR A 945 25.27 6.95 92.63
C TYR A 945 26.19 8.15 92.87
N LEU A 946 25.66 9.35 92.63
CA LEU A 946 26.25 10.63 93.02
C LEU A 946 25.27 11.33 93.97
N ALA A 947 25.67 11.50 95.23
CA ALA A 947 24.87 12.19 96.23
C ALA A 947 25.31 13.65 96.37
N TYR A 948 24.33 14.50 96.62
CA TYR A 948 24.49 15.93 96.93
C TYR A 948 23.97 16.21 98.33
N ALA A 949 24.85 16.71 99.18
CA ALA A 949 24.58 16.92 100.59
C ALA A 949 24.94 18.32 101.06
N ARG A 950 24.35 18.71 102.19
CA ARG A 950 24.65 19.94 102.92
C ARG A 950 25.25 19.65 104.29
N THR A 951 26.24 20.43 104.70
CA THR A 951 26.97 20.30 105.96
C THR A 951 27.72 21.58 106.29
N ASP A 952 27.90 21.91 107.56
CA ASP A 952 28.56 23.15 108.01
C ASP A 952 30.10 23.14 107.81
N GLU A 953 30.72 21.97 107.61
CA GLU A 953 32.17 21.80 107.41
C GLU A 953 32.50 21.04 106.09
N PRO A 954 32.19 21.61 104.91
CA PRO A 954 32.22 20.89 103.63
C PRO A 954 33.61 20.36 103.24
N ASP A 955 34.67 21.13 103.45
CA ASP A 955 36.06 20.73 103.18
C ASP A 955 36.47 19.49 104.00
N ARG A 956 36.17 19.50 105.30
CA ARG A 956 36.49 18.39 106.21
C ARG A 956 35.68 17.15 105.83
N VAL A 957 34.38 17.32 105.56
CA VAL A 957 33.50 16.23 105.17
C VAL A 957 33.93 15.61 103.84
N ALA A 958 34.25 16.42 102.82
CA ALA A 958 34.73 15.92 101.54
C ALA A 958 36.04 15.13 101.71
N THR A 959 36.96 15.61 102.56
CA THR A 959 38.22 14.93 102.86
C THR A 959 37.99 13.57 103.52
N VAL A 960 37.13 13.52 104.55
CA VAL A 960 36.84 12.26 105.28
C VAL A 960 36.09 11.28 104.38
N LEU A 961 35.09 11.73 103.63
CA LEU A 961 34.38 10.88 102.66
C LEU A 961 35.34 10.29 101.62
N GLY A 962 36.31 11.06 101.14
CA GLY A 962 37.33 10.57 100.20
C GLY A 962 38.25 9.48 100.77
N THR A 963 38.31 9.28 102.09
CA THR A 963 39.06 8.17 102.71
C THR A 963 38.27 6.86 102.81
N LEU A 964 36.95 6.90 102.59
CA LEU A 964 36.10 5.72 102.69
C LEU A 964 36.23 4.83 101.44
N PRO A 965 36.48 3.51 101.60
CA PRO A 965 36.68 2.60 100.45
C PRO A 965 35.49 2.51 99.48
N VAL A 966 34.29 2.81 99.96
CA VAL A 966 33.04 2.75 99.19
C VAL A 966 32.77 4.03 98.39
N VAL A 967 33.47 5.12 98.73
CA VAL A 967 33.34 6.42 98.07
C VAL A 967 34.42 6.53 97.00
N ASP A 968 34.01 6.74 95.74
CA ASP A 968 34.94 6.86 94.62
C ASP A 968 35.35 8.31 94.32
N ARG A 969 34.59 9.28 94.85
CA ARG A 969 34.90 10.72 94.80
C ARG A 969 34.18 11.49 95.89
N ALA A 970 34.77 12.58 96.36
CA ALA A 970 34.11 13.53 97.26
C ALA A 970 34.71 14.93 97.05
N ASN A 971 33.87 15.93 96.77
CA ASN A 971 34.28 17.31 96.49
C ASN A 971 33.28 18.32 97.05
N GLU A 972 33.75 19.49 97.48
CA GLU A 972 32.88 20.66 97.68
C GLU A 972 32.57 21.38 96.36
N PHE A 973 31.41 22.05 96.26
CA PHE A 973 31.02 22.76 95.03
C PHE A 973 30.04 23.94 95.26
N GLY A 974 30.13 24.97 94.41
CA GLY A 974 29.25 26.15 94.39
C GLY A 974 29.98 27.51 94.52
N ALA A 975 29.31 28.63 94.23
CA ALA A 975 29.93 29.96 94.22
C ALA A 975 29.97 30.68 95.60
N ASN A 976 29.27 30.16 96.61
CA ASN A 976 29.29 30.59 98.02
C ASN A 976 29.40 29.33 98.92
N THR A 977 30.50 28.62 98.82
CA THR A 977 30.74 27.30 99.43
C THR A 977 31.05 27.39 100.93
N ALA A 978 30.01 27.34 101.74
CA ALA A 978 30.13 26.96 103.16
C ALA A 978 29.30 25.71 103.49
N GLU A 979 28.41 25.26 102.60
CA GLU A 979 27.39 24.27 102.99
C GLU A 979 27.10 23.16 101.97
N ARG A 980 27.94 22.89 100.96
CA ARG A 980 27.61 21.89 99.91
C ARG A 980 28.77 20.97 99.56
N VAL A 981 28.51 19.66 99.63
CA VAL A 981 29.43 18.58 99.26
C VAL A 981 28.73 17.61 98.33
N GLU A 982 29.45 17.10 97.33
CA GLU A 982 29.04 15.94 96.54
C GLU A 982 29.98 14.76 96.80
N PHE A 983 29.43 13.55 96.72
CA PHE A 983 30.24 12.33 96.80
C PHE A 983 29.61 11.20 96.01
N GLY A 984 30.46 10.41 95.35
CA GLY A 984 30.06 9.27 94.53
C GLY A 984 30.37 7.94 95.21
N PHE A 985 29.52 6.95 94.99
CA PHE A 985 29.67 5.60 95.54
C PHE A 985 28.97 4.57 94.67
N ARG A 986 29.31 3.30 94.79
CA ARG A 986 28.81 2.26 93.87
C ARG A 986 27.50 1.59 94.26
N SER A 987 27.22 1.48 95.56
CA SER A 987 26.02 0.76 96.03
C SER A 987 25.57 1.26 97.41
N SER A 988 24.26 1.27 97.62
CA SER A 988 23.61 1.45 98.92
C SER A 988 22.36 0.58 98.94
N GLN A 989 22.27 -0.25 99.98
CA GLN A 989 21.11 -1.07 100.26
C GLN A 989 19.87 -0.22 100.54
N LEU A 990 20.02 0.94 101.21
CA LEU A 990 18.91 1.86 101.41
C LEU A 990 18.37 2.35 100.06
N LEU A 991 19.24 2.80 99.16
CA LEU A 991 18.82 3.28 97.84
C LEU A 991 18.24 2.18 96.95
N ASP A 992 18.72 0.95 97.07
CA ASP A 992 18.17 -0.19 96.34
C ASP A 992 16.74 -0.53 96.82
N VAL A 993 16.47 -0.41 98.12
CA VAL A 993 15.11 -0.52 98.67
C VAL A 993 14.22 0.62 98.13
N LEU A 994 14.73 1.86 98.06
CA LEU A 994 13.98 2.97 97.47
C LEU A 994 13.66 2.73 95.99
N ALA A 995 14.66 2.32 95.21
CA ALA A 995 14.52 2.04 93.79
C ALA A 995 13.49 0.94 93.50
N THR A 996 13.39 -0.09 94.36
CA THR A 996 12.42 -1.19 94.22
C THR A 996 10.97 -0.72 94.19
N TYR A 997 10.66 0.37 94.89
CA TYR A 997 9.30 0.94 94.97
C TYR A 997 9.16 2.24 94.16
N ASP A 998 10.15 2.58 93.33
CA ASP A 998 10.26 3.89 92.66
C ASP A 998 10.09 5.07 93.64
N ALA A 999 10.50 4.85 94.88
CA ALA A 999 10.45 5.86 95.93
C ALA A 999 11.58 6.86 95.69
N ARG A 1000 11.23 8.14 95.58
CA ARG A 1000 12.24 9.20 95.43
C ARG A 1000 12.70 9.69 96.79
N LEU A 1001 14.01 9.79 96.96
CA LEU A 1001 14.57 10.44 98.13
C LEU A 1001 14.32 11.95 98.07
N ASP A 1002 13.59 12.48 99.05
CA ASP A 1002 13.42 13.94 99.23
C ASP A 1002 14.53 14.52 100.11
N GLN A 1003 14.85 13.81 101.19
CA GLN A 1003 15.87 14.23 102.14
C GLN A 1003 16.32 13.04 102.98
N PHE A 1004 17.62 12.93 103.24
CA PHE A 1004 18.18 12.00 104.21
C PHE A 1004 19.14 12.74 105.12
N VAL A 1005 18.77 12.90 106.39
CA VAL A 1005 19.57 13.57 107.41
C VAL A 1005 20.25 12.53 108.26
N VAL A 1006 21.58 12.61 108.30
CA VAL A 1006 22.43 11.76 109.12
C VAL A 1006 22.88 12.57 110.32
N ASP A 1007 22.38 12.19 111.49
CA ASP A 1007 22.61 12.80 112.80
C ASP A 1007 23.03 11.65 113.74
N GLY A 1008 24.06 11.88 114.57
CA GLY A 1008 24.62 10.87 115.47
C GLY A 1008 23.64 10.27 116.49
N GLN A 1009 22.44 10.82 116.66
CA GLN A 1009 21.38 10.28 117.53
C GLN A 1009 20.38 9.36 116.81
N ALA A 1010 19.85 9.79 115.67
CA ALA A 1010 18.90 9.01 114.87
C ALA A 1010 18.81 9.59 113.46
N ASN A 1011 19.01 8.76 112.44
CA ASN A 1011 18.92 9.18 111.06
C ASN A 1011 17.45 9.44 110.65
N ALA A 1012 17.20 10.45 109.83
CA ALA A 1012 15.86 10.79 109.37
C ALA A 1012 15.78 10.69 107.84
N LEU A 1013 14.92 9.82 107.36
CA LEU A 1013 14.69 9.55 105.94
C LEU A 1013 13.32 10.10 105.53
N ARG A 1014 13.32 11.01 104.55
CA ARG A 1014 12.11 11.52 103.93
C ARG A 1014 12.05 11.07 102.47
N VAL A 1015 11.00 10.34 102.13
CA VAL A 1015 10.83 9.73 100.81
C VAL A 1015 9.45 10.03 100.25
N ARG A 1016 9.40 10.27 98.94
CA ARG A 1016 8.18 10.47 98.17
C ARG A 1016 7.85 9.17 97.44
N LEU A 1017 6.72 8.57 97.79
CA LEU A 1017 6.16 7.43 97.08
C LEU A 1017 5.18 7.91 96.00
N PRO A 1018 5.25 7.34 94.79
CA PRO A 1018 4.39 7.75 93.69
C PRO A 1018 2.92 7.42 93.94
N ARG A 1019 2.60 6.44 94.79
CA ARG A 1019 1.21 6.03 95.06
C ARG A 1019 0.93 5.69 96.54
N PRO A 1020 -0.27 5.99 97.07
CA PRO A 1020 -0.60 5.70 98.47
C PRO A 1020 -0.71 4.21 98.84
N ASP A 1021 -1.08 3.36 97.88
CA ASP A 1021 -1.26 1.91 98.09
C ASP A 1021 0.08 1.19 98.34
N GLN A 1022 1.20 1.75 97.84
CA GLN A 1022 2.53 1.19 98.02
C GLN A 1022 3.10 1.41 99.43
N VAL A 1023 2.54 2.33 100.22
CA VAL A 1023 3.05 2.71 101.55
C VAL A 1023 3.23 1.49 102.45
N ARG A 1024 2.23 0.60 102.50
CA ARG A 1024 2.30 -0.58 103.38
C ARG A 1024 3.41 -1.54 102.95
N ALA A 1025 3.49 -1.85 101.66
CA ALA A 1025 4.51 -2.75 101.12
C ALA A 1025 5.92 -2.17 101.26
N PHE A 1026 6.08 -0.87 101.02
CA PHE A 1026 7.35 -0.15 101.19
C PHE A 1026 7.83 -0.17 102.64
N VAL A 1027 6.95 0.19 103.59
CA VAL A 1027 7.31 0.20 105.03
C VAL A 1027 7.64 -1.20 105.53
N GLU A 1028 6.96 -2.23 105.03
CA GLU A 1028 7.23 -3.62 105.40
C GLU A 1028 8.59 -4.08 104.85
N HIS A 1029 8.93 -3.73 103.60
CA HIS A 1029 10.24 -4.02 103.01
C HIS A 1029 11.37 -3.25 103.72
N LEU A 1030 11.14 -1.98 104.06
CA LEU A 1030 12.09 -1.15 104.80
C LEU A 1030 12.38 -1.75 106.19
N ARG A 1031 11.34 -2.24 106.89
CA ARG A 1031 11.51 -2.93 108.19
C ARG A 1031 12.16 -4.30 108.10
N GLN A 1032 11.98 -5.02 106.99
CA GLN A 1032 12.67 -6.29 106.78
C GLN A 1032 14.19 -6.12 106.73
N HIS A 1033 14.67 -5.02 106.13
CA HIS A 1033 16.09 -4.72 106.03
C HIS A 1033 16.62 -3.91 107.21
N TYR A 1034 15.79 -3.03 107.77
CA TYR A 1034 16.11 -2.18 108.93
C TYR A 1034 15.01 -2.31 110.00
N PRO A 1035 15.06 -3.33 110.87
CA PRO A 1035 14.00 -3.65 111.83
C PRO A 1035 13.65 -2.52 112.80
N GLU A 1036 14.63 -1.67 113.14
CA GLU A 1036 14.44 -0.52 114.04
C GLU A 1036 13.87 0.72 113.35
N SER A 1037 13.59 0.63 112.03
CA SER A 1037 12.99 1.74 111.30
C SER A 1037 11.53 1.99 111.71
N THR A 1038 11.19 3.25 111.96
CA THR A 1038 9.85 3.67 112.37
C THR A 1038 9.34 4.80 111.50
N VAL A 1039 8.08 4.73 111.06
CA VAL A 1039 7.45 5.83 110.33
C VAL A 1039 7.02 6.89 111.35
N ARG A 1040 7.57 8.10 111.25
CA ARG A 1040 7.24 9.26 112.10
C ARG A 1040 6.04 10.04 111.56
N ALA A 1041 5.97 10.24 110.24
CA ALA A 1041 4.86 10.95 109.62
C ALA A 1041 4.54 10.39 108.23
N GLN A 1042 3.26 10.43 107.86
CA GLN A 1042 2.75 10.15 106.53
C GLN A 1042 1.84 11.30 106.11
N ARG A 1043 2.12 11.91 104.96
CA ARG A 1043 1.28 12.99 104.40
C ARG A 1043 0.98 12.70 102.94
N ALA A 1044 -0.31 12.65 102.60
CA ALA A 1044 -0.72 12.76 101.21
C ALA A 1044 -0.62 14.24 100.82
N VAL A 1045 0.12 14.51 99.74
CA VAL A 1045 0.32 15.86 99.23
C VAL A 1045 -0.26 15.93 97.83
N GLU A 1046 -1.26 16.81 97.68
CA GLU A 1046 -1.81 17.22 96.38
C GLU A 1046 -1.10 18.52 96.00
N GLU A 1047 -0.25 18.49 94.96
CA GLU A 1047 0.39 19.70 94.42
C GLU A 1047 -0.31 20.14 93.12
N PRO A 1048 -0.61 21.43 92.94
CA PRO A 1048 -1.15 21.94 91.68
C PRO A 1048 -0.06 21.96 90.60
N VAL A 1049 -0.28 21.19 89.54
CA VAL A 1049 0.67 20.99 88.43
C VAL A 1049 0.85 22.29 87.63
N VAL A 1050 2.02 22.92 87.74
CA VAL A 1050 2.51 23.84 86.70
C VAL A 1050 3.07 22.96 85.58
N SER A 1051 2.25 22.75 84.54
CA SER A 1051 2.57 22.15 83.23
C SER A 1051 3.80 21.22 83.21
N SER A 1052 3.65 19.97 83.65
CA SER A 1052 4.63 18.94 83.35
C SER A 1052 4.56 18.61 81.86
N LEU A 1053 5.68 18.71 81.14
CA LEU A 1053 5.82 18.27 79.75
C LEU A 1053 5.79 16.74 79.72
N PRO A 1054 4.69 16.10 79.30
CA PRO A 1054 4.58 14.64 79.39
C PRO A 1054 5.48 13.98 78.36
N GLY A 1055 6.25 12.97 78.75
CA GLY A 1055 7.05 12.12 77.84
C GLY A 1055 8.44 12.65 77.46
N VAL A 1056 8.79 13.91 77.77
CA VAL A 1056 10.12 14.45 77.41
C VAL A 1056 11.23 13.72 78.13
N PHE A 1057 11.08 13.51 79.44
CA PHE A 1057 12.09 12.82 80.24
C PHE A 1057 12.18 11.32 79.94
N GLU A 1058 11.11 10.69 79.43
CA GLU A 1058 11.09 9.28 79.00
C GLU A 1058 11.85 9.08 77.68
N SER A 1059 11.93 10.09 76.83
CA SER A 1059 12.70 10.06 75.58
C SER A 1059 14.20 10.32 75.75
N LEU A 1060 14.64 10.74 76.95
CA LEU A 1060 16.06 10.98 77.23
C LEU A 1060 16.76 9.66 77.54
N THR A 1061 17.96 9.50 76.99
CA THR A 1061 18.82 8.38 77.40
C THR A 1061 19.23 8.56 78.87
N ASP A 1062 19.51 7.46 79.56
CA ASP A 1062 19.97 7.49 80.96
C ASP A 1062 21.18 8.42 81.14
N ARG A 1063 22.11 8.44 80.16
CA ARG A 1063 23.27 9.33 80.16
C ARG A 1063 22.89 10.80 80.06
N GLN A 1064 21.93 11.15 79.21
CA GLN A 1064 21.46 12.53 79.08
C GLN A 1064 20.70 12.99 80.33
N ARG A 1065 19.92 12.09 80.95
CA ARG A 1065 19.21 12.36 82.21
C ARG A 1065 20.19 12.61 83.35
N GLU A 1066 21.24 11.79 83.46
CA GLU A 1066 22.34 11.98 84.41
C GLU A 1066 23.03 13.33 84.21
N VAL A 1067 23.46 13.64 82.97
CA VAL A 1067 24.19 14.87 82.65
C VAL A 1067 23.39 16.13 83.01
N VAL A 1068 22.11 16.19 82.66
CA VAL A 1068 21.26 17.36 82.94
C VAL A 1068 20.89 17.46 84.41
N SER A 1069 20.68 16.33 85.10
CA SER A 1069 20.43 16.32 86.54
C SER A 1069 21.63 16.87 87.32
N VAL A 1070 22.84 16.43 86.96
CA VAL A 1070 24.09 16.93 87.57
C VAL A 1070 24.32 18.41 87.23
N ALA A 1071 24.08 18.83 85.98
CA ALA A 1071 24.15 20.24 85.58
C ALA A 1071 23.19 21.13 86.39
N HIS A 1072 21.97 20.67 86.60
CA HIS A 1072 20.95 21.38 87.39
C HIS A 1072 21.38 21.52 88.85
N GLN A 1073 21.80 20.42 89.50
CA GLN A 1073 22.20 20.44 90.91
C GLN A 1073 23.46 21.29 91.16
N ARG A 1074 24.39 21.33 90.20
CA ARG A 1074 25.57 22.21 90.24
C ARG A 1074 25.29 23.66 89.81
N GLY A 1075 24.04 24.01 89.52
CA GLY A 1075 23.62 25.38 89.21
C GLY A 1075 24.14 25.90 87.86
N PHE A 1076 24.40 25.02 86.88
CA PHE A 1076 24.82 25.41 85.52
C PHE A 1076 23.76 26.25 84.79
N PHE A 1077 22.48 26.01 85.09
CA PHE A 1077 21.35 26.75 84.51
C PHE A 1077 20.96 28.01 85.31
N ALA A 1078 21.60 28.28 86.46
CA ALA A 1078 21.34 29.47 87.27
C ALA A 1078 21.97 30.75 86.65
N TRP A 1079 21.48 31.94 87.04
CA TRP A 1079 22.08 33.22 86.65
C TRP A 1079 22.39 34.11 87.87
N PRO A 1080 23.67 34.48 88.12
CA PRO A 1080 24.87 34.00 87.43
C PRO A 1080 25.08 32.49 87.64
N ARG A 1081 25.77 31.81 86.72
CA ARG A 1081 26.02 30.36 86.83
C ARG A 1081 26.86 30.05 88.07
N GLU A 1082 26.40 29.09 88.89
CA GLU A 1082 27.14 28.65 90.08
C GLU A 1082 28.31 27.72 89.74
N SER A 1083 28.22 26.98 88.63
CA SER A 1083 29.31 26.14 88.09
C SER A 1083 29.46 26.34 86.57
N SER A 1084 30.71 26.31 86.09
CA SER A 1084 31.00 26.33 84.65
C SER A 1084 30.69 24.97 84.00
N GLY A 1085 30.48 24.95 82.68
CA GLY A 1085 30.28 23.70 81.94
C GLY A 1085 31.49 22.76 82.03
N GLU A 1086 32.70 23.31 82.10
CA GLU A 1086 33.93 22.54 82.31
C GLU A 1086 33.96 21.88 83.69
N ALA A 1087 33.59 22.61 84.75
CA ALA A 1087 33.53 22.05 86.11
C ALA A 1087 32.47 20.96 86.26
N VAL A 1088 31.34 21.08 85.55
CA VAL A 1088 30.29 20.04 85.52
C VAL A 1088 30.74 18.83 84.70
N ALA A 1089 31.43 19.05 83.58
CA ALA A 1089 31.96 17.97 82.74
C ALA A 1089 33.03 17.15 83.48
N GLU A 1090 33.92 17.80 84.22
CA GLU A 1090 34.90 17.15 85.09
C GLU A 1090 34.22 16.26 86.13
N ALA A 1091 33.16 16.75 86.78
CA ALA A 1091 32.38 15.98 87.74
C ALA A 1091 31.69 14.75 87.13
N LEU A 1092 31.39 14.78 85.82
CA LEU A 1092 30.78 13.66 85.12
C LEU A 1092 31.81 12.73 84.48
N GLY A 1093 33.11 13.05 84.60
CA GLY A 1093 34.20 12.31 83.96
C GLY A 1093 34.16 12.35 82.44
N ILE A 1094 33.62 13.42 81.84
CA ILE A 1094 33.49 13.59 80.38
C ILE A 1094 34.18 14.85 79.87
N ALA A 1095 34.46 14.88 78.57
CA ALA A 1095 34.97 16.09 77.94
C ALA A 1095 33.92 17.22 77.97
N PRO A 1096 34.32 18.50 78.16
CA PRO A 1096 33.41 19.64 78.14
C PRO A 1096 32.54 19.74 76.88
N ALA A 1097 33.06 19.32 75.73
CA ALA A 1097 32.29 19.26 74.48
C ALA A 1097 31.13 18.25 74.55
N THR A 1098 31.37 17.05 75.10
CA THR A 1098 30.35 16.01 75.27
C THR A 1098 29.26 16.44 76.25
N PHE A 1099 29.64 17.16 77.31
CA PHE A 1099 28.67 17.78 78.22
C PHE A 1099 27.73 18.74 77.48
N HIS A 1100 28.27 19.69 76.72
CA HIS A 1100 27.48 20.65 75.97
C HIS A 1100 26.61 20.00 74.89
N GLU A 1101 27.09 18.92 74.26
CA GLU A 1101 26.31 18.15 73.28
C GLU A 1101 25.11 17.46 73.93
N HIS A 1102 25.29 16.80 75.08
CA HIS A 1102 24.19 16.21 75.82
C HIS A 1102 23.18 17.25 76.28
N VAL A 1103 23.63 18.38 76.84
CA VAL A 1103 22.73 19.47 77.26
C VAL A 1103 21.94 20.00 76.07
N ARG A 1104 22.58 20.28 74.92
CA ARG A 1104 21.88 20.72 73.71
C ARG A 1104 20.88 19.71 73.20
N ALA A 1105 21.21 18.42 73.21
CA ALA A 1105 20.30 17.38 72.77
C ALA A 1105 19.05 17.30 73.68
N VAL A 1106 19.21 17.50 74.99
CA VAL A 1106 18.06 17.59 75.91
C VAL A 1106 17.26 18.87 75.68
N GLU A 1107 17.92 20.03 75.56
CA GLU A 1107 17.26 21.30 75.24
C GLU A 1107 16.44 21.20 73.96
N GLN A 1108 17.00 20.60 72.91
CA GLN A 1108 16.31 20.37 71.64
C GLN A 1108 15.05 19.51 71.84
N ARG A 1109 15.13 18.39 72.57
CA ARG A 1109 13.96 17.54 72.80
C ARG A 1109 12.89 18.22 73.64
N VAL A 1110 13.30 19.02 74.63
CA VAL A 1110 12.37 19.85 75.41
C VAL A 1110 11.69 20.86 74.50
N PHE A 1111 12.43 21.51 73.60
CA PHE A 1111 11.86 22.46 72.64
C PHE A 1111 10.98 21.79 71.58
N GLU A 1112 11.34 20.61 71.08
CA GLU A 1112 10.52 19.83 70.14
C GLU A 1112 9.20 19.39 70.78
N ALA A 1113 9.21 19.01 72.07
CA ALA A 1113 7.99 18.67 72.77
C ALA A 1113 7.10 19.89 73.06
N LEU A 1114 7.70 21.06 73.29
CA LEU A 1114 6.98 22.31 73.52
C LEU A 1114 6.41 22.95 72.24
N PHE A 1115 7.18 22.92 71.15
CA PHE A 1115 6.88 23.67 69.92
C PHE A 1115 6.60 22.79 68.70
N GLY A 1116 6.71 21.46 68.82
CA GLY A 1116 6.64 20.50 67.71
C GLY A 1116 7.98 20.34 66.98
N PRO A 1117 8.14 19.28 66.17
CA PRO A 1117 9.31 19.11 65.31
C PRO A 1117 9.39 20.23 64.27
N ARG A 1118 10.60 20.70 63.96
CA ARG A 1118 10.82 21.67 62.87
C ARG A 1118 10.59 20.99 61.52
N GLU A 1119 9.74 21.58 60.67
CA GLU A 1119 9.56 21.19 59.26
C GLU A 1119 10.87 21.27 58.46
#